data_AF-A0A8T3QKG6-F1
#
_entry.id   AF-A0A8T3QKG6-F1
#
_cell.length_a   1.000
_cell.length_b   1.000
_cell.length_c   1.000
_cell.angle_alpha   90.00
_cell.angle_beta   90.00
_cell.angle_gamma   90.00
#
_symmetry.space_group_name_H-M   'P 1'
#
loop_
_entity.id
_entity.type
_entity.pdbx_description
1 polymer ?
#
loop_
_entity_poly.entity_id
_entity_poly.type
_entity_poly.pdbx_seq_one_letter_code
_entity_poly.pdbx_strand_id
1 'polypeptide(L)'
;MERIPFLGAALRRLDLDALAAWTGPLQPATARRIVARLNADRALDAVTGTPTATPARLPLPGELLALSLLHEAAHLAIVEAARRQPQAALAAAVPAVRQSLGADEADALLNEFADAFPGVEKPADLRLEDLLLVHLANANPAAAPLVELVDEGVLPADTLAAAIQALERHQASIPIDPDATGAGGARSLLDLLREPARQSPDSLTGQLRYVREHWGWLLGDALTQITDRLDIAIGVLTQEEHGLHMRFGAGAGGGGVGAGGGEAPSFVGAEVESERFSTDLDWMPRLVLLAKSTYVWLDQLSKQHGREIRTLDAIPDEELAAIAARGVTGLWLIGLWQRSTASQRIKRLRGNADAVASAYSLDDYRIADDLGGENALADLRTRAWAHGIRMASDMVPNHMGLDSHWVIEHPERFIAVDEPPFPAYRFEGRNVADDPRIEIRIEDHYWNDTDAAVVFERRDTATGERRYLYHGNDGTSFPWNDTAQLDFAKAEVREVVIETILDVARRFPVIRFDAAMVLAKKHVERLWYPEPGAGGAIPSRAEHAIPRAAFDRLMPDEFWREVVDRIAAEAPDTLLLAEAFWLLEGYFVRTLGMHRVYNSAFMHMIRDEDNAGYRKVIRETVEFDPAILGRFVNFLTNPDEETAIEQFGTGDKYFGAATLLATLPGLPMVGHGQVEGFTEKYGMEFQRARLNETPNAELIGQFDALIVPLLRERQRFAGSVDFRLYDVVADGGGLVEDVFAYSNGLGPDRSLVVYHNRHASTAGWIRESVPFAVKHGDGSKEMRRDVLADALELRGSGDGWLRLRDRRSGLESLRSIGEIRDRGLYVALGAYECLVLDELREVASTAEAPWAALAAEIGSRRGVPSLDKALADFVRARAPAAPGRLPALDSEALRAWLDERTANHDFRGHALVWRAGEPVFRFSGGSASRAHGVAVNDATRFAVASITKMVTATAALRLVERGLLDLHRPLVEVLPPEHRPVAMTAEHTLHHLLSHTSGLANYHDDNDQTWASFTSAWDRIPTYHVRRPADMLPLFRDLPAFAPPGTVYTYGDANFILAGLAIEAVTGKPYADVMAEEVLEPAGMVDSGFFELDEDPPRLATGYLTTDEPPDRWRSNIYGVTRAGMPDGGVITSPIDLAHLIDALLGGRLLGPELALAMRTPQGPPSDAIEQYGYGCELVVQDGRVTILGHGGSDPGVSAMLTHHLDGATTIVVLCNQDRGASAATKHIAAALGLHDPR
;
A
#
# COMPACT_ATOMS: atom_id res chain seq x y z
N MET A 1 -62.00 26.33 3.84
CA MET A 1 -60.64 26.38 3.26
C MET A 1 -60.10 27.79 3.06
N GLU A 2 -60.90 28.87 3.09
CA GLU A 2 -60.46 30.15 2.49
C GLU A 2 -59.74 31.18 3.39
N ARG A 3 -59.59 31.03 4.72
CA ARG A 3 -58.63 31.85 5.50
C ARG A 3 -58.06 31.12 6.72
N ILE A 4 -56.76 31.29 6.92
CA ILE A 4 -56.03 30.89 8.12
C ILE A 4 -55.94 32.11 9.04
N PRO A 5 -56.55 32.11 10.24
CA PRO A 5 -56.71 33.30 11.09
C PRO A 5 -55.42 34.05 11.40
N PHE A 6 -54.33 33.33 11.71
CA PHE A 6 -53.04 33.95 12.03
C PHE A 6 -52.34 34.60 10.84
N LEU A 7 -52.60 34.14 9.61
CA LEU A 7 -52.13 34.82 8.39
C LEU A 7 -52.85 36.17 8.20
N GLY A 8 -54.14 36.25 8.53
CA GLY A 8 -54.90 37.49 8.47
C GLY A 8 -54.51 38.52 9.54
N ALA A 9 -54.05 38.07 10.71
CA ALA A 9 -53.41 38.91 11.73
C ALA A 9 -52.05 39.44 11.23
N ALA A 10 -51.22 38.56 10.66
CA ALA A 10 -49.91 38.90 10.12
C ALA A 10 -49.99 39.96 9.02
N LEU A 11 -50.90 39.80 8.05
CA LEU A 11 -51.06 40.72 6.92
C LEU A 11 -51.47 42.13 7.37
N ARG A 12 -52.38 42.23 8.36
CA ARG A 12 -52.80 43.51 8.95
C ARG A 12 -51.69 44.17 9.76
N ARG A 13 -50.97 43.40 10.57
CA ARG A 13 -49.91 43.91 11.45
C ARG A 13 -48.70 44.44 10.67
N LEU A 14 -48.39 43.83 9.52
CA LEU A 14 -47.23 44.16 8.69
C LEU A 14 -47.54 45.18 7.57
N ASP A 15 -48.76 45.73 7.53
CA ASP A 15 -49.26 46.67 6.50
C ASP A 15 -49.12 46.10 5.06
N LEU A 16 -49.40 44.80 4.93
CA LEU A 16 -49.33 44.06 3.66
C LEU A 16 -50.72 43.94 3.03
N ASP A 17 -51.52 45.01 3.05
CA ASP A 17 -52.90 45.02 2.55
C ASP A 17 -53.02 44.66 1.06
N ALA A 18 -51.96 44.87 0.27
CA ALA A 18 -51.88 44.42 -1.12
C ALA A 18 -51.91 42.89 -1.27
N LEU A 19 -51.48 42.14 -0.24
CA LEU A 19 -51.59 40.69 -0.14
C LEU A 19 -52.91 40.26 0.53
N ALA A 20 -53.73 41.17 1.06
CA ALA A 20 -55.01 40.85 1.71
C ALA A 20 -56.12 40.41 0.73
N ALA A 21 -55.91 40.57 -0.59
CA ALA A 21 -56.78 40.04 -1.64
C ALA A 21 -56.59 38.53 -1.89
N TRP A 22 -55.66 37.90 -1.17
CA TRP A 22 -55.27 36.51 -1.36
C TRP A 22 -56.21 35.54 -0.63
N THR A 23 -56.78 34.59 -1.37
CA THR A 23 -57.78 33.62 -0.89
C THR A 23 -57.35 32.16 -1.08
N GLY A 24 -56.09 31.91 -1.46
CA GLY A 24 -55.58 30.57 -1.80
C GLY A 24 -54.59 29.98 -0.79
N PRO A 25 -54.02 28.79 -1.06
CA PRO A 25 -52.94 28.15 -0.29
C PRO A 25 -51.63 28.92 -0.24
N LEU A 26 -50.96 29.00 0.94
CA LEU A 26 -49.67 29.71 1.10
C LEU A 26 -48.61 29.15 0.16
N GLN A 27 -48.19 30.00 -0.78
CA GLN A 27 -47.12 29.66 -1.72
C GLN A 27 -45.75 30.04 -1.13
N PRO A 28 -44.68 29.30 -1.44
CA PRO A 28 -43.34 29.58 -0.89
C PRO A 28 -42.85 31.01 -1.14
N ALA A 29 -43.05 31.54 -2.34
CA ALA A 29 -42.71 32.94 -2.67
C ALA A 29 -43.43 33.96 -1.76
N THR A 30 -44.71 33.72 -1.45
CA THR A 30 -45.50 34.58 -0.54
C THR A 30 -45.01 34.46 0.89
N ALA A 31 -44.72 33.24 1.36
CA ALA A 31 -44.16 33.00 2.69
C ALA A 31 -42.82 33.72 2.87
N ARG A 32 -41.95 33.71 1.86
CA ARG A 32 -40.68 34.47 1.85
C ARG A 32 -40.91 35.97 2.04
N ARG A 33 -41.88 36.55 1.34
CA ARG A 33 -42.20 37.98 1.46
C ARG A 33 -42.70 38.35 2.86
N ILE A 34 -43.60 37.54 3.43
CA ILE A 34 -44.15 37.76 4.78
C ILE A 34 -43.04 37.67 5.84
N VAL A 35 -42.24 36.60 5.81
CA VAL A 35 -41.15 36.40 6.79
C VAL A 35 -40.04 37.45 6.63
N ALA A 36 -39.71 37.84 5.40
CA ALA A 36 -38.73 38.92 5.18
C ALA A 36 -39.20 40.25 5.82
N ARG A 37 -40.48 40.58 5.70
CA ARG A 37 -41.07 41.77 6.33
C ARG A 37 -41.08 41.67 7.86
N LEU A 38 -41.46 40.50 8.38
CA LEU A 38 -41.45 40.20 9.81
C LEU A 38 -40.05 40.37 10.42
N ASN A 39 -39.02 39.84 9.75
CA ASN A 39 -37.63 39.97 10.17
C ASN A 39 -37.11 41.41 10.06
N ALA A 40 -37.55 42.18 9.05
CA ALA A 40 -37.19 43.58 8.91
C ALA A 40 -37.78 44.45 10.04
N ASP A 41 -39.03 44.23 10.43
CA ASP A 41 -39.66 44.95 11.54
C ASP A 41 -38.98 44.60 12.88
N ARG A 42 -38.64 43.31 13.11
CA ARG A 42 -37.83 42.89 14.28
C ARG A 42 -36.46 43.56 14.34
N ALA A 43 -35.79 43.71 13.20
CA ALA A 43 -34.50 44.40 13.13
C ALA A 43 -34.65 45.89 13.47
N LEU A 44 -35.76 46.53 13.07
CA LEU A 44 -36.06 47.92 13.40
C LEU A 44 -36.38 48.09 14.89
N ASP A 45 -37.14 47.18 15.49
CA ASP A 45 -37.47 47.17 16.93
C ASP A 45 -36.22 47.01 17.81
N ALA A 46 -35.29 46.12 17.40
CA ALA A 46 -34.01 45.93 18.08
C ALA A 46 -33.13 47.20 18.08
N VAL A 47 -33.22 48.04 17.04
CA VAL A 47 -32.47 49.31 16.92
C VAL A 47 -33.15 50.46 17.67
N THR A 48 -34.48 50.42 17.83
CA THR A 48 -35.28 51.49 18.47
C THR A 48 -35.48 51.30 19.97
N GLY A 49 -35.06 50.17 20.55
CA GLY A 49 -34.97 49.95 22.00
C GLY A 49 -36.29 49.59 22.68
N THR A 50 -37.29 49.17 21.93
CA THR A 50 -38.59 48.75 22.44
C THR A 50 -38.50 47.30 22.97
N PRO A 51 -38.83 47.01 24.24
CA PRO A 51 -38.74 45.66 24.77
C PRO A 51 -39.93 44.81 24.32
N THR A 52 -39.75 44.03 23.26
CA THR A 52 -40.61 42.87 22.95
C THR A 52 -39.82 41.59 23.18
N ALA A 53 -40.49 40.52 23.62
CA ALA A 53 -39.89 39.20 23.87
C ALA A 53 -39.34 38.64 22.55
N THR A 54 -38.09 38.95 22.24
CA THR A 54 -37.47 38.56 20.97
C THR A 54 -37.18 37.06 21.03
N PRO A 55 -37.73 36.23 20.11
CA PRO A 55 -37.36 34.82 20.02
C PRO A 55 -35.85 34.69 19.79
N ALA A 56 -35.22 33.64 20.33
CA ALA A 56 -33.77 33.41 20.22
C ALA A 56 -33.25 33.29 18.77
N ARG A 57 -34.16 33.14 17.79
CA ARG A 57 -33.87 33.00 16.35
C ARG A 57 -34.91 33.69 15.49
N LEU A 58 -34.49 34.25 14.35
CA LEU A 58 -35.40 34.79 13.33
C LEU A 58 -36.17 33.65 12.63
N PRO A 59 -37.47 33.83 12.35
CA PRO A 59 -38.26 32.85 11.62
C PRO A 59 -37.80 32.70 10.17
N LEU A 60 -38.03 31.51 9.64
CA LEU A 60 -37.77 31.14 8.25
C LEU A 60 -39.07 30.98 7.44
N PRO A 61 -39.03 31.23 6.12
CA PRO A 61 -40.18 31.05 5.22
C PRO A 61 -40.80 29.64 5.28
N GLY A 62 -39.98 28.59 5.36
CA GLY A 62 -40.40 27.21 5.49
C GLY A 62 -41.21 26.96 6.76
N GLU A 63 -40.86 27.59 7.88
CA GLU A 63 -41.59 27.45 9.15
C GLU A 63 -43.02 27.99 9.03
N LEU A 64 -43.19 29.12 8.33
CA LEU A 64 -44.51 29.72 8.10
C LEU A 64 -45.36 28.85 7.16
N LEU A 65 -44.76 28.28 6.11
CA LEU A 65 -45.42 27.29 5.24
C LEU A 65 -45.87 26.07 6.03
N ALA A 66 -44.99 25.54 6.89
CA ALA A 66 -45.30 24.38 7.72
C ALA A 66 -46.47 24.64 8.65
N LEU A 67 -46.42 25.76 9.37
CA LEU A 67 -47.47 26.12 10.33
C LEU A 67 -48.81 26.32 9.63
N SER A 68 -48.80 26.95 8.45
CA SER A 68 -49.97 27.10 7.59
C SER A 68 -50.57 25.75 7.17
N LEU A 69 -49.73 24.78 6.78
CA LEU A 69 -50.19 23.46 6.33
C LEU A 69 -50.61 22.56 7.49
N LEU A 70 -49.96 22.62 8.65
CA LEU A 70 -50.40 21.93 9.87
C LEU A 70 -51.80 22.41 10.28
N HIS A 71 -52.04 23.72 10.19
CA HIS A 71 -53.33 24.31 10.47
C HIS A 71 -54.40 23.85 9.46
N GLU A 72 -54.09 23.84 8.17
CA GLU A 72 -54.99 23.33 7.14
C GLU A 72 -55.29 21.83 7.30
N ALA A 73 -54.27 21.01 7.58
CA ALA A 73 -54.45 19.59 7.85
C ALA A 73 -55.31 19.36 9.10
N ALA A 74 -55.10 20.15 10.15
CA ALA A 74 -55.90 20.09 11.38
C ALA A 74 -57.37 20.45 11.11
N HIS A 75 -57.65 21.49 10.32
CA HIS A 75 -59.01 21.80 9.86
C HIS A 75 -59.66 20.65 9.11
N LEU A 76 -58.94 20.04 8.15
CA LEU A 76 -59.46 18.88 7.41
C LEU A 76 -59.74 17.70 8.35
N ALA A 77 -58.88 17.48 9.34
CA ALA A 77 -59.06 16.43 10.33
C ALA A 77 -60.30 16.67 11.20
N ILE A 78 -60.55 17.92 11.61
CA ILE A 78 -61.75 18.31 12.37
C ILE A 78 -63.02 18.09 11.54
N VAL A 79 -63.03 18.54 10.29
CA VAL A 79 -64.19 18.40 9.39
C VAL A 79 -64.50 16.93 9.12
N GLU A 80 -63.48 16.12 8.87
CA GLU A 80 -63.66 14.70 8.55
C GLU A 80 -64.01 13.87 9.80
N ALA A 81 -63.43 14.20 10.97
CA ALA A 81 -63.85 13.63 12.25
C ALA A 81 -65.32 13.95 12.55
N ALA A 82 -65.75 15.20 12.31
CA ALA A 82 -67.15 15.60 12.47
C ALA A 82 -68.09 14.89 11.48
N ARG A 83 -67.64 14.65 10.24
CA ARG A 83 -68.42 13.87 9.24
C ARG A 83 -68.63 12.43 9.71
N ARG A 84 -67.59 11.79 10.25
CA ARG A 84 -67.64 10.39 10.72
C ARG A 84 -68.39 10.25 12.04
N GLN A 85 -68.22 11.20 12.96
CA GLN A 85 -68.82 11.21 14.27
C GLN A 85 -69.34 12.63 14.59
N PRO A 86 -70.61 12.96 14.25
CA PRO A 86 -71.17 14.30 14.44
C PRO A 86 -71.09 14.84 15.87
N GLN A 87 -71.04 13.96 16.88
CA GLN A 87 -70.86 14.34 18.28
C GLN A 87 -69.46 14.91 18.57
N ALA A 88 -68.44 14.53 17.80
CA ALA A 88 -67.07 15.02 17.95
C ALA A 88 -66.86 16.42 17.33
N ALA A 89 -67.86 16.97 16.63
CA ALA A 89 -67.79 18.29 16.01
C ALA A 89 -67.54 19.39 17.07
N LEU A 90 -66.63 20.32 16.79
CA LEU A 90 -66.29 21.39 17.73
C LEU A 90 -67.48 22.30 18.05
N ALA A 91 -68.42 22.48 17.12
CA ALA A 91 -69.67 23.21 17.36
C ALA A 91 -70.52 22.59 18.49
N ALA A 92 -70.43 21.27 18.71
CA ALA A 92 -71.13 20.58 19.81
C ALA A 92 -70.54 20.89 21.20
N ALA A 93 -69.31 21.42 21.27
CA ALA A 93 -68.65 21.81 22.51
C ALA A 93 -69.03 23.23 22.98
N VAL A 94 -69.62 24.05 22.11
CA VAL A 94 -69.98 25.45 22.41
C VAL A 94 -70.91 25.57 23.62
N PRO A 95 -71.96 24.74 23.80
CA PRO A 95 -72.77 24.77 25.01
C PRO A 95 -71.98 24.44 26.28
N ALA A 96 -71.00 23.53 26.21
CA ALA A 96 -70.17 23.16 27.35
C ALA A 96 -69.20 24.30 27.74
N VAL A 97 -68.65 25.01 26.75
CA VAL A 97 -67.82 26.21 26.98
C VAL A 97 -68.67 27.33 27.60
N ARG A 98 -69.86 27.61 27.04
CA ARG A 98 -70.81 28.59 27.60
C ARG A 98 -71.30 28.21 29.00
N GLN A 99 -71.44 26.92 29.31
CA GLN A 99 -71.80 26.45 30.65
C GLN A 99 -70.66 26.66 31.65
N SER A 100 -69.40 26.57 31.20
CA SER A 100 -68.23 26.74 32.06
C SER A 100 -67.89 28.21 32.34
N LEU A 101 -68.11 29.10 31.36
CA LEU A 101 -67.74 30.52 31.43
C LEU A 101 -68.93 31.45 31.69
N GLY A 102 -70.15 31.03 31.34
CA GLY A 102 -71.27 31.94 31.11
C GLY A 102 -71.37 32.34 29.64
N ALA A 103 -72.59 32.52 29.13
CA ALA A 103 -72.82 32.79 27.71
C ALA A 103 -72.21 34.12 27.24
N ASP A 104 -72.36 35.18 28.04
CA ASP A 104 -71.85 36.52 27.70
C ASP A 104 -70.31 36.56 27.69
N GLU A 105 -69.66 35.87 28.64
CA GLU A 105 -68.19 35.82 28.74
C GLU A 105 -67.57 34.97 27.63
N ALA A 106 -68.22 33.85 27.27
CA ALA A 106 -67.79 33.02 26.13
C ALA A 106 -67.94 33.75 24.78
N ASP A 107 -69.04 34.49 24.58
CA ASP A 107 -69.25 35.24 23.34
C ASP A 107 -68.31 36.46 23.25
N ALA A 108 -67.98 37.10 24.39
CA ALA A 108 -66.96 38.15 24.45
C ALA A 108 -65.58 37.65 24.04
N LEU A 109 -65.12 36.52 24.60
CA LEU A 109 -63.84 35.89 24.23
C LEU A 109 -63.76 35.59 22.72
N LEU A 110 -64.83 35.06 22.12
CA LEU A 110 -64.86 34.72 20.70
C LEU A 110 -64.94 35.95 19.77
N ASN A 111 -65.44 37.08 20.27
CA ASN A 111 -65.38 38.35 19.55
C ASN A 111 -63.99 38.99 19.65
N GLU A 112 -63.39 39.01 20.84
CA GLU A 112 -62.01 39.49 21.04
C GLU A 112 -61.00 38.67 20.23
N PHE A 113 -61.18 37.34 20.16
CA PHE A 113 -60.40 36.49 19.27
C PHE A 113 -60.56 36.89 17.79
N ALA A 114 -61.80 37.14 17.34
CA ALA A 114 -62.05 37.52 15.95
C ALA A 114 -61.45 38.89 15.59
N ASP A 115 -61.38 39.82 16.55
CA ASP A 115 -60.73 41.12 16.35
C ASP A 115 -59.19 41.00 16.36
N ALA A 116 -58.64 40.11 17.18
CA ALA A 116 -57.21 39.86 17.28
C ALA A 116 -56.65 39.00 16.13
N PHE A 117 -57.44 38.07 15.57
CA PHE A 117 -57.02 37.13 14.52
C PHE A 117 -57.89 37.17 13.25
N PRO A 118 -57.63 38.14 12.34
CA PRO A 118 -58.45 38.43 11.17
C PRO A 118 -58.93 37.32 10.24
N GLY A 119 -60.06 36.64 10.46
CA GLY A 119 -60.44 35.46 9.66
C GLY A 119 -61.51 35.64 8.56
N VAL A 120 -62.11 34.53 8.14
CA VAL A 120 -63.44 34.52 7.48
C VAL A 120 -64.48 34.81 8.56
N GLU A 121 -65.48 35.66 8.30
CA GLU A 121 -66.58 35.86 9.24
C GLU A 121 -67.34 34.54 9.45
N LYS A 122 -67.23 33.99 10.66
CA LYS A 122 -67.93 32.78 11.10
C LYS A 122 -68.93 33.12 12.20
N PRO A 123 -70.10 32.46 12.27
CA PRO A 123 -70.98 32.55 13.43
C PRO A 123 -70.25 32.02 14.68
N ALA A 124 -70.66 32.49 15.87
CA ALA A 124 -69.91 32.30 17.13
C ALA A 124 -69.61 30.81 17.44
N ASP A 125 -70.50 29.92 17.05
CA ASP A 125 -70.39 28.47 17.17
C ASP A 125 -69.26 27.83 16.32
N LEU A 126 -68.76 28.54 15.31
CA LEU A 126 -67.67 28.10 14.43
C LEU A 126 -66.34 28.84 14.67
N ARG A 127 -66.29 29.82 15.58
CA ARG A 127 -65.06 30.55 15.97
C ARG A 127 -64.21 29.79 16.99
N LEU A 128 -64.82 28.83 17.70
CA LEU A 128 -64.13 28.00 18.70
C LEU A 128 -63.04 27.11 18.07
N GLU A 129 -63.22 26.70 16.82
CA GLU A 129 -62.24 25.93 16.05
C GLU A 129 -60.97 26.72 15.76
N ASP A 130 -61.12 27.95 15.26
CA ASP A 130 -60.00 28.84 14.95
C ASP A 130 -59.22 29.19 16.23
N LEU A 131 -59.92 29.46 17.33
CA LEU A 131 -59.33 29.68 18.64
C LEU A 131 -58.54 28.46 19.10
N LEU A 132 -59.08 27.24 18.96
CA LEU A 132 -58.38 26.01 19.32
C LEU A 132 -57.11 25.83 18.50
N LEU A 133 -57.16 26.04 17.18
CA LEU A 133 -55.99 25.81 16.32
C LEU A 133 -54.90 26.85 16.51
N VAL A 134 -55.26 28.12 16.80
CA VAL A 134 -54.28 29.14 17.20
C VAL A 134 -53.66 28.78 18.56
N HIS A 135 -54.47 28.32 19.52
CA HIS A 135 -53.97 27.85 20.82
C HIS A 135 -52.99 26.67 20.68
N LEU A 136 -53.32 25.68 19.83
CA LEU A 136 -52.42 24.55 19.55
C LEU A 136 -51.13 24.99 18.85
N ALA A 137 -51.19 26.00 17.98
CA ALA A 137 -50.01 26.58 17.34
C ALA A 137 -49.15 27.38 18.33
N ASN A 138 -49.77 28.14 19.25
CA ASN A 138 -49.08 28.88 20.30
C ASN A 138 -48.36 27.94 21.28
N ALA A 139 -49.03 26.84 21.66
CA ALA A 139 -48.48 25.81 22.54
C ALA A 139 -47.43 24.89 21.88
N ASN A 140 -47.19 25.02 20.56
CA ASN A 140 -46.26 24.19 19.82
C ASN A 140 -44.82 24.73 19.94
N PRO A 141 -43.89 24.03 20.60
CA PRO A 141 -42.53 24.53 20.80
C PRO A 141 -41.80 24.81 19.48
N ALA A 142 -42.04 23.99 18.45
CA ALA A 142 -41.46 24.18 17.11
C ALA A 142 -41.95 25.46 16.40
N ALA A 143 -43.06 26.05 16.83
CA ALA A 143 -43.59 27.31 16.28
C ALA A 143 -43.07 28.56 17.01
N ALA A 144 -42.18 28.42 18.01
CA ALA A 144 -41.66 29.53 18.80
C ALA A 144 -41.07 30.70 17.98
N PRO A 145 -40.35 30.49 16.85
CA PRO A 145 -39.88 31.60 16.01
C PRO A 145 -41.02 32.43 15.40
N LEU A 146 -42.21 31.88 15.28
CA LEU A 146 -43.42 32.48 14.72
C LEU A 146 -44.45 32.86 15.80
N VAL A 147 -44.09 32.81 17.09
CA VAL A 147 -45.04 32.98 18.21
C VAL A 147 -45.86 34.27 18.11
N GLU A 148 -45.28 35.36 17.63
CA GLU A 148 -45.97 36.65 17.48
C GLU A 148 -47.13 36.66 16.46
N LEU A 149 -47.17 35.66 15.58
CA LEU A 149 -48.26 35.46 14.62
C LEU A 149 -49.43 34.70 15.25
N VAL A 150 -49.16 33.94 16.31
CA VAL A 150 -50.13 33.09 17.02
C VAL A 150 -50.24 33.47 18.50
N ASP A 151 -49.81 34.68 18.87
CA ASP A 151 -49.70 35.12 20.27
C ASP A 151 -51.08 35.37 20.88
N GLU A 152 -51.55 34.42 21.68
CA GLU A 152 -52.83 34.50 22.37
C GLU A 152 -52.80 35.35 23.64
N GLY A 153 -51.63 35.93 24.02
CA GLY A 153 -51.49 36.83 25.16
C GLY A 153 -52.30 38.14 25.05
N VAL A 154 -52.86 38.42 23.86
CA VAL A 154 -53.83 39.50 23.62
C VAL A 154 -55.24 39.17 24.14
N LEU A 155 -55.51 37.93 24.51
CA LEU A 155 -56.81 37.47 25.03
C LEU A 155 -56.78 37.35 26.57
N PRO A 156 -57.95 37.39 27.25
CA PRO A 156 -58.01 37.22 28.70
C PRO A 156 -57.58 35.81 29.13
N ALA A 157 -56.40 35.71 29.78
CA ALA A 157 -55.74 34.42 30.07
C ALA A 157 -56.60 33.44 30.89
N ASP A 158 -57.27 33.90 31.94
CA ASP A 158 -58.11 33.04 32.80
C ASP A 158 -59.34 32.51 32.05
N THR A 159 -59.99 33.37 31.25
CA THR A 159 -61.16 33.03 30.43
C THR A 159 -60.78 32.07 29.31
N LEU A 160 -59.65 32.29 28.63
CA LEU A 160 -59.11 31.40 27.61
C LEU A 160 -58.78 30.01 28.19
N ALA A 161 -58.08 29.96 29.33
CA ALA A 161 -57.74 28.70 30.00
C ALA A 161 -59.00 27.90 30.40
N ALA A 162 -60.02 28.57 30.92
CA ALA A 162 -61.29 27.93 31.25
C ALA A 162 -62.07 27.46 30.00
N ALA A 163 -62.00 28.19 28.88
CA ALA A 163 -62.57 27.77 27.60
C ALA A 163 -61.91 26.48 27.07
N ILE A 164 -60.56 26.45 27.04
CA ILE A 164 -59.78 25.29 26.58
C ILE A 164 -60.03 24.08 27.50
N GLN A 165 -60.04 24.25 28.83
CA GLN A 165 -60.34 23.16 29.76
C GLN A 165 -61.77 22.62 29.62
N ALA A 166 -62.75 23.47 29.29
CA ALA A 166 -64.12 23.02 29.01
C ALA A 166 -64.18 22.21 27.71
N LEU A 167 -63.48 22.66 26.68
CA LEU A 167 -63.35 21.96 25.40
C LEU A 167 -62.63 20.60 25.54
N GLU A 168 -61.53 20.57 26.30
CA GLU A 168 -60.78 19.34 26.62
C GLU A 168 -61.65 18.31 27.32
N ARG A 169 -62.38 18.72 28.37
CA ARG A 169 -63.30 17.83 29.10
C ARG A 169 -64.41 17.29 28.19
N HIS A 170 -64.95 18.14 27.32
CA HIS A 170 -65.99 17.73 26.37
C HIS A 170 -65.44 16.70 25.38
N GLN A 171 -64.30 16.98 24.74
CA GLN A 171 -63.69 16.07 23.75
C GLN A 171 -63.20 14.76 24.37
N ALA A 172 -62.69 14.77 25.61
CA ALA A 172 -62.31 13.56 26.34
C ALA A 172 -63.52 12.64 26.64
N SER A 173 -64.74 13.17 26.68
CA SER A 173 -65.96 12.39 26.86
C SER A 173 -66.46 11.70 25.58
N ILE A 174 -65.86 12.01 24.44
CA ILE A 174 -66.26 11.55 23.11
C ILE A 174 -65.07 10.81 22.48
N PRO A 175 -64.88 9.51 22.80
CA PRO A 175 -63.78 8.75 22.26
C PRO A 175 -63.92 8.61 20.74
N ILE A 176 -62.79 8.75 20.04
CA ILE A 176 -62.68 8.38 18.62
C ILE A 176 -62.46 6.86 18.56
N ASP A 177 -63.11 6.18 17.62
CA ASP A 177 -63.05 4.73 17.46
C ASP A 177 -61.61 4.23 17.24
N PRO A 178 -61.05 3.39 18.13
CA PRO A 178 -59.69 2.87 18.00
C PRO A 178 -59.51 1.86 16.87
N ASP A 179 -60.58 1.23 16.36
CA ASP A 179 -60.49 0.32 15.19
C ASP A 179 -60.39 1.10 13.86
N ALA A 180 -60.61 2.43 13.89
CA ALA A 180 -60.39 3.32 12.76
C ALA A 180 -58.97 3.95 12.75
N THR A 181 -58.29 4.02 13.90
CA THR A 181 -56.97 4.64 14.05
C THR A 181 -55.86 3.63 13.77
N GLY A 182 -55.60 3.38 12.49
CA GLY A 182 -54.37 2.69 12.09
C GLY A 182 -53.14 3.44 12.64
N ALA A 183 -52.59 2.92 13.75
CA ALA A 183 -51.28 3.23 14.34
C ALA A 183 -51.09 4.47 15.26
N GLY A 184 -52.13 5.06 15.88
CA GLY A 184 -51.90 6.17 16.85
C GLY A 184 -52.83 6.14 18.06
N GLY A 185 -52.29 6.06 19.27
CA GLY A 185 -53.01 5.94 20.56
C GLY A 185 -53.85 7.15 21.00
N ALA A 186 -54.30 7.98 20.06
CA ALA A 186 -55.16 9.14 20.30
C ALA A 186 -56.55 8.69 20.77
N ARG A 187 -57.01 9.23 21.91
CA ARG A 187 -58.29 8.88 22.55
C ARG A 187 -59.41 9.87 22.27
N SER A 188 -59.10 11.01 21.67
CA SER A 188 -60.02 12.10 21.34
C SER A 188 -59.53 12.88 20.12
N LEU A 189 -60.38 13.73 19.53
CA LEU A 189 -59.99 14.61 18.41
C LEU A 189 -58.84 15.52 18.80
N LEU A 190 -58.87 16.03 20.03
CA LEU A 190 -57.83 16.91 20.54
C LEU A 190 -56.50 16.18 20.76
N ASP A 191 -56.53 14.92 21.18
CA ASP A 191 -55.31 14.10 21.24
C ASP A 191 -54.71 13.88 19.86
N LEU A 192 -55.56 13.59 18.85
CA LEU A 192 -55.12 13.41 17.47
C LEU A 192 -54.43 14.68 16.93
N LEU A 193 -55.01 15.86 17.16
CA LEU A 193 -54.43 17.14 16.73
C LEU A 193 -53.11 17.48 17.43
N ARG A 194 -52.85 16.93 18.62
CA ARG A 194 -51.61 17.13 19.39
C ARG A 194 -50.51 16.12 19.07
N GLU A 195 -50.84 14.97 18.49
CA GLU A 195 -49.88 13.90 18.17
C GLU A 195 -48.67 14.40 17.34
N PRO A 196 -48.83 15.16 16.23
CA PRO A 196 -47.67 15.64 15.47
C PRO A 196 -46.66 16.36 16.36
N ALA A 197 -47.11 17.34 17.15
CA ALA A 197 -46.26 18.09 18.07
C ALA A 197 -45.74 17.27 19.25
N ARG A 198 -46.42 16.20 19.68
CA ARG A 198 -45.89 15.27 20.70
C ARG A 198 -44.77 14.39 20.18
N GLN A 199 -44.88 13.91 18.94
CA GLN A 199 -43.88 13.05 18.31
C GLN A 199 -42.66 13.84 17.81
N SER A 200 -42.85 15.11 17.48
CA SER A 200 -41.79 16.00 17.00
C SER A 200 -41.93 17.40 17.61
N PRO A 201 -41.66 17.56 18.92
CA PRO A 201 -41.92 18.80 19.66
C PRO A 201 -41.12 20.00 19.14
N ASP A 202 -39.92 19.75 18.63
CA ASP A 202 -38.98 20.80 18.21
C ASP A 202 -38.77 20.84 16.69
N SER A 203 -39.58 20.12 15.89
CA SER A 203 -39.40 20.04 14.43
C SER A 203 -40.72 20.12 13.66
N LEU A 204 -40.97 21.26 13.01
CA LEU A 204 -42.11 21.42 12.09
C LEU A 204 -42.02 20.44 10.90
N THR A 205 -40.81 20.13 10.42
CA THR A 205 -40.55 19.12 9.38
C THR A 205 -41.03 17.73 9.83
N GLY A 206 -40.69 17.33 11.06
CA GLY A 206 -41.14 16.06 11.66
C GLY A 206 -42.67 16.02 11.83
N GLN A 207 -43.29 17.13 12.22
CA GLN A 207 -44.75 17.23 12.37
C GLN A 207 -45.49 17.06 11.04
N LEU A 208 -45.01 17.69 9.95
CA LEU A 208 -45.61 17.51 8.62
C LEU A 208 -45.46 16.07 8.09
N ARG A 209 -44.29 15.45 8.30
CA ARG A 209 -44.06 14.03 7.94
C ARG A 209 -45.03 13.12 8.70
N TYR A 210 -45.22 13.36 10.00
CA TYR A 210 -46.16 12.61 10.81
C TYR A 210 -47.59 12.69 10.23
N VAL A 211 -48.07 13.88 9.88
CA VAL A 211 -49.37 14.06 9.23
C VAL A 211 -49.43 13.32 7.89
N ARG A 212 -48.42 13.47 7.03
CA ARG A 212 -48.32 12.82 5.72
C ARG A 212 -48.41 11.29 5.84
N GLU A 213 -47.75 10.71 6.82
CA GLU A 213 -47.63 9.27 7.00
C GLU A 213 -48.80 8.64 7.79
N HIS A 214 -49.33 9.34 8.80
CA HIS A 214 -50.22 8.75 9.79
C HIS A 214 -51.68 9.21 9.69
N TRP A 215 -52.00 10.28 8.95
CA TRP A 215 -53.38 10.78 8.85
C TRP A 215 -54.13 10.31 7.59
N GLY A 216 -53.52 9.45 6.77
CA GLY A 216 -54.15 8.94 5.54
C GLY A 216 -55.48 8.21 5.75
N TRP A 217 -55.62 7.46 6.86
CA TRP A 217 -56.86 6.75 7.20
C TRP A 217 -58.03 7.71 7.49
N LEU A 218 -57.75 8.90 8.02
CA LEU A 218 -58.74 9.91 8.35
C LEU A 218 -59.04 10.76 7.13
N LEU A 219 -58.00 11.34 6.54
CA LEU A 219 -58.15 12.38 5.52
C LEU A 219 -58.42 11.85 4.11
N GLY A 220 -57.97 10.64 3.76
CA GLY A 220 -58.21 10.02 2.45
C GLY A 220 -57.93 10.97 1.27
N ASP A 221 -58.93 11.21 0.44
CA ASP A 221 -58.86 12.12 -0.72
C ASP A 221 -58.47 13.56 -0.33
N ALA A 222 -58.83 14.02 0.88
CA ALA A 222 -58.47 15.35 1.36
C ALA A 222 -56.97 15.48 1.65
N LEU A 223 -56.31 14.39 2.10
CA LEU A 223 -54.84 14.38 2.22
C LEU A 223 -54.20 14.48 0.84
N THR A 224 -54.73 13.72 -0.12
CA THR A 224 -54.25 13.72 -1.53
C THR A 224 -54.29 15.13 -2.14
N GLN A 225 -55.29 15.94 -1.80
CA GLN A 225 -55.41 17.34 -2.26
C GLN A 225 -54.35 18.29 -1.67
N ILE A 226 -53.69 17.91 -0.57
CA ILE A 226 -52.66 18.73 0.09
C ILE A 226 -51.27 18.08 0.05
N THR A 227 -51.14 16.83 -0.41
CA THR A 227 -49.88 16.08 -0.44
C THR A 227 -48.76 16.82 -1.15
N ASP A 228 -49.01 17.33 -2.36
CA ASP A 228 -47.98 18.06 -3.12
C ASP A 228 -47.47 19.29 -2.34
N ARG A 229 -48.38 19.98 -1.62
CA ARG A 229 -48.03 21.15 -0.81
C ARG A 229 -47.28 20.76 0.46
N LEU A 230 -47.64 19.65 1.10
CA LEU A 230 -46.89 19.08 2.23
C LEU A 230 -45.47 18.74 1.81
N ASP A 231 -45.30 18.13 0.64
CA ASP A 231 -43.99 17.71 0.13
C ASP A 231 -43.12 18.92 -0.25
N ILE A 232 -43.69 19.95 -0.87
CA ILE A 232 -42.98 21.21 -1.11
C ILE A 232 -42.53 21.85 0.21
N ALA A 233 -43.40 21.92 1.22
CA ALA A 233 -43.05 22.54 2.50
C ALA A 233 -41.98 21.74 3.27
N ILE A 234 -42.07 20.41 3.30
CA ILE A 234 -41.02 19.53 3.87
C ILE A 234 -39.70 19.76 3.13
N GLY A 235 -39.73 19.86 1.80
CA GLY A 235 -38.54 20.11 0.99
C GLY A 235 -37.91 21.47 1.26
N VAL A 236 -38.71 22.53 1.34
CA VAL A 236 -38.24 23.90 1.66
C VAL A 236 -37.62 23.94 3.07
N LEU A 237 -38.27 23.35 4.07
CA LEU A 237 -37.75 23.28 5.44
C LEU A 237 -36.42 22.53 5.52
N THR A 238 -36.35 21.35 4.90
CA THR A 238 -35.12 20.54 4.88
C THR A 238 -33.97 21.31 4.23
N GLN A 239 -34.25 22.05 3.14
CA GLN A 239 -33.27 22.91 2.47
C GLN A 239 -32.84 24.11 3.35
N GLU A 240 -33.75 24.74 4.08
CA GLU A 240 -33.47 25.86 4.98
C GLU A 240 -32.67 25.42 6.22
N GLU A 241 -32.98 24.25 6.79
CA GLU A 241 -32.21 23.60 7.85
C GLU A 241 -30.76 23.32 7.40
N HIS A 242 -30.56 22.81 6.18
CA HIS A 242 -29.23 22.64 5.58
C HIS A 242 -28.50 23.98 5.36
N GLY A 243 -29.19 24.99 4.81
CA GLY A 243 -28.58 26.30 4.54
C GLY A 243 -28.07 27.02 5.80
N LEU A 244 -28.72 26.80 6.95
CA LEU A 244 -28.26 27.33 8.24
C LEU A 244 -27.02 26.62 8.78
N HIS A 245 -26.92 25.31 8.57
CA HIS A 245 -25.71 24.55 8.92
C HIS A 245 -24.49 25.08 8.14
N MET A 246 -24.68 25.38 6.85
CA MET A 246 -23.64 25.96 5.99
C MET A 246 -23.23 27.39 6.41
N ARG A 247 -24.20 28.25 6.79
CA ARG A 247 -23.93 29.65 7.17
C ARG A 247 -23.26 29.83 8.54
N PHE A 248 -23.55 28.97 9.52
CA PHE A 248 -23.07 29.13 10.90
C PHE A 248 -22.03 28.07 11.33
N GLY A 249 -21.78 27.04 10.51
CA GLY A 249 -20.74 26.03 10.72
C GLY A 249 -19.41 26.31 9.99
N ALA A 250 -19.39 27.21 9.00
CA ALA A 250 -18.22 27.48 8.16
C ALA A 250 -17.42 28.70 8.64
N GLY A 251 -16.63 28.52 9.70
CA GLY A 251 -15.62 29.49 10.11
C GLY A 251 -14.30 29.30 9.35
N ALA A 252 -13.91 30.32 8.57
CA ALA A 252 -12.59 30.57 7.98
C ALA A 252 -12.17 29.74 6.73
N GLY A 253 -12.28 30.36 5.55
CA GLY A 253 -11.57 29.97 4.33
C GLY A 253 -12.39 30.20 3.06
N GLY A 254 -12.18 31.31 2.37
CA GLY A 254 -12.73 31.59 1.03
C GLY A 254 -12.03 30.82 -0.09
N GLY A 255 -11.76 29.54 0.13
CA GLY A 255 -11.43 28.53 -0.86
C GLY A 255 -12.41 27.39 -0.62
N GLY A 256 -12.95 26.79 -1.70
CA GLY A 256 -13.98 25.76 -1.64
C GLY A 256 -13.79 24.85 -0.43
N VAL A 257 -14.83 24.75 0.39
CA VAL A 257 -14.89 23.81 1.51
C VAL A 257 -14.32 22.50 1.00
N GLY A 258 -13.18 22.11 1.57
CA GLY A 258 -12.35 21.04 1.05
C GLY A 258 -13.16 19.80 0.74
N ALA A 259 -12.69 19.07 -0.26
CA ALA A 259 -12.95 17.65 -0.45
C ALA A 259 -13.27 17.01 0.90
N GLY A 260 -14.48 16.43 1.00
CA GLY A 260 -14.94 15.73 2.19
C GLY A 260 -13.81 14.84 2.71
N GLY A 261 -13.56 14.91 4.02
CA GLY A 261 -12.42 14.22 4.65
C GLY A 261 -12.30 12.81 4.09
N GLY A 262 -11.16 12.50 3.48
CA GLY A 262 -10.97 11.42 2.51
C GLY A 262 -11.81 10.16 2.75
N GLU A 263 -13.06 10.17 2.29
CA GLU A 263 -13.95 9.03 2.45
C GLU A 263 -13.56 7.98 1.40
N ALA A 264 -13.28 6.77 1.88
CA ALA A 264 -12.92 5.61 1.06
C ALA A 264 -14.08 5.20 0.13
N PRO A 265 -13.85 5.04 -1.20
CA PRO A 265 -14.85 4.52 -2.14
C PRO A 265 -15.57 3.29 -1.60
N SER A 266 -16.91 3.32 -1.55
CA SER A 266 -17.73 2.19 -1.08
C SER A 266 -18.41 1.53 -2.27
N PHE A 267 -18.20 0.22 -2.44
CA PHE A 267 -18.83 -0.57 -3.51
C PHE A 267 -20.20 -1.15 -3.13
N VAL A 268 -20.73 -0.79 -1.96
CA VAL A 268 -22.03 -1.26 -1.47
C VAL A 268 -23.14 -0.77 -2.40
N GLY A 269 -23.80 -1.69 -3.10
CA GLY A 269 -24.87 -1.42 -4.08
C GLY A 269 -24.43 -1.39 -5.55
N ALA A 270 -23.12 -1.40 -5.84
CA ALA A 270 -22.60 -1.44 -7.23
C ALA A 270 -22.88 -2.77 -7.96
N GLU A 271 -23.22 -3.83 -7.22
CA GLU A 271 -23.61 -5.14 -7.77
C GLU A 271 -24.93 -5.11 -8.56
N VAL A 272 -25.80 -4.12 -8.27
CA VAL A 272 -27.09 -3.95 -8.96
C VAL A 272 -26.90 -3.39 -10.38
N GLU A 273 -25.75 -2.78 -10.67
CA GLU A 273 -25.48 -2.11 -11.93
C GLU A 273 -24.64 -2.96 -12.91
N SER A 274 -24.97 -2.84 -14.20
CA SER A 274 -24.31 -3.58 -15.27
C SER A 274 -22.89 -3.08 -15.55
N GLU A 275 -21.94 -4.00 -15.64
CA GLU A 275 -20.56 -3.73 -16.06
C GLU A 275 -20.46 -3.39 -17.55
N ARG A 276 -19.84 -2.24 -17.87
CA ARG A 276 -19.68 -1.67 -19.23
C ARG A 276 -18.38 -0.87 -19.37
N PHE A 277 -17.24 -1.47 -19.02
CA PHE A 277 -15.94 -0.85 -19.22
C PHE A 277 -15.69 -0.50 -20.69
N SER A 278 -15.15 0.70 -20.94
CA SER A 278 -14.58 1.01 -22.26
C SER A 278 -13.32 0.21 -22.53
N THR A 279 -13.02 0.00 -23.81
CA THR A 279 -11.81 -0.69 -24.26
C THR A 279 -10.65 0.29 -24.31
N ASP A 280 -9.55 -0.04 -23.64
CA ASP A 280 -8.33 0.76 -23.69
C ASP A 280 -7.52 0.44 -24.96
N LEU A 281 -6.99 1.46 -25.63
CA LEU A 281 -5.94 1.30 -26.64
C LEU A 281 -4.58 1.06 -25.98
N ASP A 282 -3.63 0.46 -26.70
CA ASP A 282 -2.30 0.07 -26.20
C ASP A 282 -1.51 1.21 -25.51
N TRP A 283 -1.75 2.46 -25.88
CA TRP A 283 -1.09 3.61 -25.27
C TRP A 283 -1.75 4.07 -23.95
N MET A 284 -3.05 3.81 -23.75
CA MET A 284 -3.84 4.36 -22.65
C MET A 284 -3.40 3.87 -21.25
N PRO A 285 -3.10 2.57 -21.03
CA PRO A 285 -2.56 2.11 -19.74
C PRO A 285 -1.17 2.67 -19.43
N ARG A 286 -0.41 3.02 -20.47
CA ARG A 286 0.98 3.51 -20.35
C ARG A 286 1.09 5.03 -20.27
N LEU A 287 -0.03 5.74 -20.23
CA LEU A 287 -0.05 7.20 -20.16
C LEU A 287 0.54 7.68 -18.82
N VAL A 288 1.54 8.55 -18.90
CA VAL A 288 2.02 9.38 -17.79
C VAL A 288 1.65 10.82 -18.10
N LEU A 289 0.79 11.42 -17.28
CA LEU A 289 0.22 12.75 -17.53
C LEU A 289 0.93 13.81 -16.70
N LEU A 290 1.36 14.90 -17.33
CA LEU A 290 1.88 16.09 -16.66
C LEU A 290 0.86 17.22 -16.80
N ALA A 291 0.41 17.79 -15.67
CA ALA A 291 -0.47 18.94 -15.64
C ALA A 291 0.34 20.24 -15.50
N LYS A 292 0.07 21.23 -16.35
CA LYS A 292 0.67 22.58 -16.25
C LYS A 292 -0.42 23.66 -16.35
N SER A 293 -0.44 24.58 -15.39
CA SER A 293 -1.14 25.86 -15.53
C SER A 293 -0.50 26.66 -16.66
N THR A 294 -1.21 26.85 -17.77
CA THR A 294 -0.63 27.30 -19.04
C THR A 294 0.04 28.67 -18.92
N TYR A 295 -0.69 29.70 -18.48
CA TYR A 295 -0.16 31.06 -18.38
C TYR A 295 1.02 31.16 -17.40
N VAL A 296 0.91 30.49 -16.25
CA VAL A 296 1.98 30.46 -15.24
C VAL A 296 3.22 29.76 -15.80
N TRP A 297 3.06 28.65 -16.51
CA TRP A 297 4.16 27.93 -17.11
C TRP A 297 4.87 28.76 -18.21
N LEU A 298 4.12 29.48 -19.04
CA LEU A 298 4.69 30.37 -20.06
C LEU A 298 5.49 31.52 -19.44
N ASP A 299 5.02 32.11 -18.32
CA ASP A 299 5.78 33.11 -17.54
C ASP A 299 7.08 32.51 -16.94
N GLN A 300 7.01 31.30 -16.38
CA GLN A 300 8.17 30.59 -15.85
C GLN A 300 9.20 30.26 -16.95
N LEU A 301 8.75 29.76 -18.10
CA LEU A 301 9.61 29.50 -19.26
C LEU A 301 10.25 30.79 -19.77
N SER A 302 9.51 31.90 -19.77
CA SER A 302 10.05 33.21 -20.16
C SER A 302 11.24 33.61 -19.28
N LYS A 303 11.10 33.42 -17.96
CA LYS A 303 12.16 33.68 -16.98
C LYS A 303 13.34 32.72 -17.17
N GLN A 304 13.07 31.43 -17.37
CA GLN A 304 14.08 30.39 -17.56
C GLN A 304 14.94 30.63 -18.82
N HIS A 305 14.32 31.01 -19.93
CA HIS A 305 15.02 31.20 -21.22
C HIS A 305 15.48 32.64 -21.47
N GLY A 306 15.16 33.59 -20.59
CA GLY A 306 15.53 35.00 -20.74
C GLY A 306 14.93 35.67 -21.98
N ARG A 307 13.81 35.14 -22.51
CA ARG A 307 13.06 35.70 -23.64
C ARG A 307 11.57 35.59 -23.36
N GLU A 308 10.77 36.49 -23.93
CA GLU A 308 9.32 36.46 -23.77
C GLU A 308 8.71 35.27 -24.52
N ILE A 309 7.91 34.46 -23.81
CA ILE A 309 7.17 33.29 -24.30
C ILE A 309 5.72 33.46 -23.83
N ARG A 310 4.83 33.88 -24.73
CA ARG A 310 3.40 34.17 -24.42
C ARG A 310 2.40 33.26 -25.12
N THR A 311 2.82 32.62 -26.21
CA THR A 311 1.95 31.80 -27.06
C THR A 311 2.41 30.34 -27.06
N LEU A 312 1.50 29.42 -27.39
CA LEU A 312 1.75 27.98 -27.34
C LEU A 312 2.87 27.53 -28.30
N ASP A 313 2.94 28.15 -29.48
CA ASP A 313 3.98 27.91 -30.50
C ASP A 313 5.36 28.43 -30.08
N ALA A 314 5.43 29.33 -29.09
CA ALA A 314 6.71 29.85 -28.58
C ALA A 314 7.39 28.90 -27.56
N ILE A 315 6.69 27.87 -27.08
CA ILE A 315 7.24 26.86 -26.16
C ILE A 315 8.42 26.15 -26.84
N PRO A 316 9.64 26.19 -26.25
CA PRO A 316 10.85 25.64 -26.87
C PRO A 316 10.80 24.11 -27.02
N ASP A 317 11.43 23.58 -28.07
CA ASP A 317 11.55 22.12 -28.27
C ASP A 317 12.43 21.45 -27.21
N GLU A 318 13.39 22.17 -26.62
CA GLU A 318 14.21 21.64 -25.53
C GLU A 318 13.38 21.30 -24.29
N GLU A 319 12.30 22.06 -24.05
CA GLU A 319 11.37 21.80 -22.94
C GLU A 319 10.52 20.55 -23.21
N LEU A 320 10.02 20.39 -24.44
CA LEU A 320 9.29 19.17 -24.84
C LEU A 320 10.19 17.93 -24.76
N ALA A 321 11.46 18.05 -25.18
CA ALA A 321 12.44 17.00 -25.06
C ALA A 321 12.74 16.64 -23.59
N ALA A 322 12.83 17.64 -22.71
CA ALA A 322 13.04 17.42 -21.27
C ALA A 322 11.84 16.69 -20.62
N ILE A 323 10.61 17.09 -20.96
CA ILE A 323 9.39 16.42 -20.50
C ILE A 323 9.36 14.96 -20.96
N ALA A 324 9.61 14.70 -22.25
CA ALA A 324 9.64 13.34 -22.79
C ALA A 324 10.76 12.49 -22.18
N ALA A 325 11.94 13.05 -21.93
CA ALA A 325 13.07 12.36 -21.31
C ALA A 325 12.75 11.85 -19.90
N ARG A 326 11.84 12.51 -19.19
CA ARG A 326 11.33 12.10 -17.86
C ARG A 326 10.26 11.01 -17.91
N GLY A 327 9.93 10.50 -19.09
CA GLY A 327 8.92 9.44 -19.27
C GLY A 327 7.48 9.96 -19.31
N VAL A 328 7.26 11.26 -19.39
CA VAL A 328 5.94 11.85 -19.59
C VAL A 328 5.50 11.64 -21.03
N THR A 329 4.29 11.10 -21.22
CA THR A 329 3.72 10.81 -22.55
C THR A 329 2.43 11.58 -22.82
N GLY A 330 1.95 12.36 -21.84
CA GLY A 330 0.80 13.25 -21.96
C GLY A 330 1.05 14.59 -21.29
N LEU A 331 0.66 15.68 -21.94
CA LEU A 331 0.77 17.05 -21.43
C LEU A 331 -0.61 17.69 -21.38
N TRP A 332 -1.12 17.87 -20.17
CA TRP A 332 -2.35 18.60 -19.90
C TRP A 332 -2.05 20.06 -19.63
N LEU A 333 -2.54 20.92 -20.52
CA LEU A 333 -2.48 22.36 -20.36
C LEU A 333 -3.83 22.87 -19.85
N ILE A 334 -3.81 23.50 -18.68
CA ILE A 334 -5.00 24.00 -18.01
C ILE A 334 -5.31 25.41 -18.49
N GLY A 335 -6.56 25.64 -18.89
CA GLY A 335 -7.10 26.96 -19.22
C GLY A 335 -6.66 27.47 -20.59
N LEU A 336 -6.73 26.59 -21.59
CA LEU A 336 -6.47 26.86 -23.01
C LEU A 336 -7.59 27.66 -23.70
N TRP A 337 -8.80 27.55 -23.17
CA TRP A 337 -10.02 28.06 -23.78
C TRP A 337 -10.20 29.57 -23.59
N GLN A 338 -10.92 30.20 -24.51
CA GLN A 338 -11.30 31.60 -24.40
C GLN A 338 -12.23 31.82 -23.19
N ARG A 339 -11.86 32.78 -22.35
CA ARG A 339 -12.49 33.01 -21.04
C ARG A 339 -13.43 34.21 -21.05
N SER A 340 -14.40 34.17 -20.13
CA SER A 340 -15.38 35.21 -19.84
C SER A 340 -14.72 36.51 -19.35
N THR A 341 -15.04 37.64 -19.99
CA THR A 341 -14.62 38.97 -19.51
C THR A 341 -15.33 39.38 -18.22
N ALA A 342 -16.59 38.97 -18.05
CA ALA A 342 -17.35 39.17 -16.82
C ALA A 342 -16.67 38.51 -15.61
N SER A 343 -16.13 37.30 -15.73
CA SER A 343 -15.39 36.63 -14.66
C SER A 343 -14.22 37.46 -14.15
N GLN A 344 -13.38 37.97 -15.06
CA GLN A 344 -12.27 38.85 -14.70
C GLN A 344 -12.75 40.11 -13.97
N ARG A 345 -13.82 40.73 -14.48
CA ARG A 345 -14.38 41.96 -13.92
C ARG A 345 -14.93 41.76 -12.51
N ILE A 346 -15.63 40.64 -12.28
CA ILE A 346 -16.17 40.28 -10.97
C ILE A 346 -15.04 40.15 -9.95
N LYS A 347 -13.97 39.42 -10.29
CA LYS A 347 -12.81 39.21 -9.40
C LYS A 347 -12.11 40.53 -9.05
N ARG A 348 -11.94 41.43 -10.02
CA ARG A 348 -11.36 42.76 -9.79
C ARG A 348 -12.24 43.63 -8.89
N LEU A 349 -13.56 43.60 -9.08
CA LEU A 349 -14.51 44.34 -8.25
C LEU A 349 -14.55 43.82 -6.81
N ARG A 350 -14.29 42.53 -6.59
CA ARG A 350 -14.11 41.90 -5.26
C ARG A 350 -12.73 42.15 -4.63
N GLY A 351 -11.87 42.96 -5.25
CA GLY A 351 -10.61 43.43 -4.67
C GLY A 351 -9.34 42.74 -5.19
N ASN A 352 -9.43 41.80 -6.14
CA ASN A 352 -8.25 41.15 -6.74
C ASN A 352 -7.88 41.83 -8.06
N ALA A 353 -7.12 42.94 -7.97
CA ALA A 353 -6.77 43.78 -9.14
C ALA A 353 -6.01 43.02 -10.24
N ASP A 354 -5.18 42.03 -9.85
CA ASP A 354 -4.33 41.26 -10.75
C ASP A 354 -4.97 39.95 -11.24
N ALA A 355 -6.21 39.64 -10.85
CA ALA A 355 -6.91 38.44 -11.32
C ALA A 355 -7.17 38.45 -12.82
N VAL A 356 -6.96 37.30 -13.48
CA VAL A 356 -7.58 37.00 -14.77
C VAL A 356 -8.88 36.22 -14.60
N ALA A 357 -9.64 36.10 -15.68
CA ALA A 357 -10.83 35.27 -15.72
C ALA A 357 -10.50 33.83 -15.28
N SER A 358 -11.43 33.19 -14.57
CA SER A 358 -11.31 31.77 -14.24
C SER A 358 -11.07 30.96 -15.50
N ALA A 359 -10.13 30.02 -15.46
CA ALA A 359 -9.93 29.04 -16.53
C ALA A 359 -11.21 28.24 -16.83
N TYR A 360 -12.15 28.12 -15.89
CA TYR A 360 -13.40 27.38 -16.04
C TYR A 360 -14.63 28.27 -16.27
N SER A 361 -14.48 29.60 -16.28
CA SER A 361 -15.54 30.51 -16.74
C SER A 361 -15.33 30.79 -18.21
N LEU A 362 -15.86 29.89 -19.05
CA LEU A 362 -15.61 29.87 -20.49
C LEU A 362 -16.54 30.80 -21.25
N ASP A 363 -15.98 31.59 -22.17
CA ASP A 363 -16.80 32.22 -23.21
C ASP A 363 -17.20 31.18 -24.27
N ASP A 364 -16.21 30.41 -24.75
CA ASP A 364 -16.40 29.41 -25.80
C ASP A 364 -15.22 28.41 -25.85
N TYR A 365 -15.43 27.25 -26.46
CA TYR A 365 -14.42 26.19 -26.64
C TYR A 365 -13.48 26.44 -27.82
N ARG A 366 -13.03 27.69 -27.98
CA ARG A 366 -11.98 28.12 -28.90
C ARG A 366 -10.69 28.36 -28.13
N ILE A 367 -9.54 28.11 -28.74
CA ILE A 367 -8.25 28.44 -28.09
C ILE A 367 -8.12 29.96 -27.93
N ALA A 368 -7.70 30.39 -26.74
CA ALA A 368 -7.60 31.81 -26.41
C ALA A 368 -6.66 32.55 -27.37
N ASP A 369 -7.10 33.73 -27.84
CA ASP A 369 -6.35 34.50 -28.85
C ASP A 369 -4.99 34.97 -28.32
N ASP A 370 -4.90 35.26 -27.02
CA ASP A 370 -3.66 35.69 -26.37
C ASP A 370 -2.65 34.54 -26.17
N LEU A 371 -3.07 33.28 -26.31
CA LEU A 371 -2.22 32.10 -26.39
C LEU A 371 -1.79 31.77 -27.84
N GLY A 372 -2.21 32.56 -28.83
CA GLY A 372 -1.91 32.39 -30.25
C GLY A 372 -2.98 31.65 -31.07
N GLY A 373 -4.10 31.29 -30.44
CA GLY A 373 -5.26 30.66 -31.10
C GLY A 373 -4.98 29.25 -31.66
N GLU A 374 -5.87 28.80 -32.54
CA GLU A 374 -5.87 27.43 -33.09
C GLU A 374 -4.57 27.06 -33.84
N ASN A 375 -3.94 28.04 -34.50
CA ASN A 375 -2.68 27.81 -35.23
C ASN A 375 -1.52 27.49 -34.27
N ALA A 376 -1.44 28.18 -33.13
CA ALA A 376 -0.40 27.94 -32.14
C ALA A 376 -0.58 26.58 -31.45
N LEU A 377 -1.83 26.18 -31.19
CA LEU A 377 -2.13 24.83 -30.71
C LEU A 377 -1.71 23.76 -31.73
N ALA A 378 -2.05 23.94 -33.01
CA ALA A 378 -1.72 22.96 -34.05
C ALA A 378 -0.21 22.76 -34.21
N ASP A 379 0.57 23.84 -34.13
CA ASP A 379 2.03 23.81 -34.12
C ASP A 379 2.56 23.04 -32.90
N LEU A 380 2.18 23.45 -31.68
CA LEU A 380 2.62 22.82 -30.44
C LEU A 380 2.27 21.33 -30.41
N ARG A 381 1.04 20.97 -30.81
CA ARG A 381 0.59 19.58 -30.88
C ARG A 381 1.45 18.74 -31.81
N THR A 382 1.83 19.29 -32.97
CA THR A 382 2.68 18.60 -33.94
C THR A 382 4.08 18.35 -33.37
N ARG A 383 4.67 19.37 -32.71
CA ARG A 383 6.00 19.25 -32.08
C ARG A 383 5.97 18.31 -30.87
N ALA A 384 4.99 18.44 -29.99
CA ALA A 384 4.79 17.55 -28.84
C ALA A 384 4.65 16.09 -29.29
N TRP A 385 3.89 15.83 -30.37
CA TRP A 385 3.74 14.49 -30.93
C TRP A 385 5.06 13.93 -31.47
N ALA A 386 5.91 14.76 -32.08
CA ALA A 386 7.25 14.35 -32.54
C ALA A 386 8.16 13.90 -31.37
N HIS A 387 7.89 14.37 -30.14
CA HIS A 387 8.54 13.93 -28.91
C HIS A 387 7.81 12.77 -28.20
N GLY A 388 6.71 12.25 -28.77
CA GLY A 388 5.91 11.17 -28.18
C GLY A 388 4.90 11.64 -27.12
N ILE A 389 4.63 12.95 -27.03
CA ILE A 389 3.73 13.55 -26.05
C ILE A 389 2.35 13.78 -26.69
N ARG A 390 1.30 13.27 -26.05
CA ARG A 390 -0.11 13.53 -26.37
C ARG A 390 -0.59 14.79 -25.67
N MET A 391 -1.18 15.71 -26.40
CA MET A 391 -1.82 16.89 -25.79
C MET A 391 -3.10 16.48 -25.07
N ALA A 392 -3.34 17.07 -23.92
CA ALA A 392 -4.56 16.92 -23.15
C ALA A 392 -5.14 18.30 -22.82
N SER A 393 -6.47 18.38 -22.72
CA SER A 393 -7.19 19.60 -22.35
C SER A 393 -8.15 19.34 -21.19
N ASP A 394 -8.42 20.39 -20.42
CA ASP A 394 -9.61 20.43 -19.57
C ASP A 394 -10.87 20.57 -20.44
N MET A 395 -12.02 20.13 -19.91
CA MET A 395 -13.34 20.41 -20.45
C MET A 395 -14.32 20.61 -19.30
N VAL A 396 -15.11 21.68 -19.36
CA VAL A 396 -16.07 22.11 -18.33
C VAL A 396 -17.50 21.99 -18.89
N PRO A 397 -18.09 20.79 -18.92
CA PRO A 397 -19.34 20.54 -19.65
C PRO A 397 -20.59 21.04 -18.93
N ASN A 398 -20.49 21.41 -17.64
CA ASN A 398 -21.66 21.60 -16.80
C ASN A 398 -22.20 23.05 -16.79
N HIS A 399 -21.36 24.05 -17.06
CA HIS A 399 -21.72 25.47 -17.06
C HIS A 399 -20.90 26.25 -18.09
N MET A 400 -21.31 27.49 -18.36
CA MET A 400 -20.58 28.47 -19.19
C MET A 400 -20.34 29.76 -18.40
N GLY A 401 -19.43 30.62 -18.85
CA GLY A 401 -19.26 31.96 -18.27
C GLY A 401 -20.51 32.83 -18.42
N LEU A 402 -20.70 33.79 -17.52
CA LEU A 402 -21.92 34.62 -17.48
C LEU A 402 -22.21 35.33 -18.81
N ASP A 403 -21.18 35.93 -19.41
CA ASP A 403 -21.24 36.66 -20.67
C ASP A 403 -20.81 35.81 -21.87
N SER A 404 -20.86 34.48 -21.75
CA SER A 404 -20.55 33.58 -22.86
C SER A 404 -21.49 33.79 -24.05
N HIS A 405 -20.99 33.51 -25.25
CA HIS A 405 -21.81 33.47 -26.47
C HIS A 405 -23.05 32.58 -26.29
N TRP A 406 -22.95 31.52 -25.49
CA TRP A 406 -24.06 30.63 -25.20
C TRP A 406 -25.16 31.32 -24.37
N VAL A 407 -24.81 32.09 -23.34
CA VAL A 407 -25.80 32.85 -22.55
C VAL A 407 -26.41 34.00 -23.35
N ILE A 408 -25.60 34.65 -24.19
CA ILE A 408 -26.05 35.78 -25.01
C ILE A 408 -27.06 35.32 -26.05
N GLU A 409 -26.71 34.28 -26.82
CA GLU A 409 -27.44 33.84 -28.02
C GLU A 409 -28.48 32.76 -27.74
N HIS A 410 -28.27 31.95 -26.69
CA HIS A 410 -29.10 30.80 -26.34
C HIS A 410 -29.46 30.74 -24.85
N PRO A 411 -30.07 31.79 -24.27
CA PRO A 411 -30.43 31.83 -22.85
C PRO A 411 -31.43 30.73 -22.45
N GLU A 412 -32.16 30.14 -23.41
CA GLU A 412 -33.07 29.00 -23.20
C GLU A 412 -32.35 27.70 -22.80
N ARG A 413 -31.04 27.58 -23.05
CA ARG A 413 -30.24 26.40 -22.68
C ARG A 413 -29.90 26.34 -21.18
N PHE A 414 -30.12 27.43 -20.45
CA PHE A 414 -29.74 27.57 -19.05
C PHE A 414 -30.95 27.40 -18.13
N ILE A 415 -30.69 27.00 -16.89
CA ILE A 415 -31.73 26.95 -15.85
C ILE A 415 -32.06 28.40 -15.47
N ALA A 416 -33.33 28.77 -15.61
CA ALA A 416 -33.78 30.14 -15.37
C ALA A 416 -35.19 30.19 -14.75
N VAL A 417 -35.48 31.30 -14.08
CA VAL A 417 -36.80 31.68 -13.58
C VAL A 417 -37.14 33.13 -13.97
N ASP A 418 -38.43 33.45 -14.04
CA ASP A 418 -38.92 34.75 -14.50
C ASP A 418 -38.88 35.84 -13.42
N GLU A 419 -38.87 35.44 -12.14
CA GLU A 419 -38.76 36.34 -10.99
C GLU A 419 -37.63 35.89 -10.05
N PRO A 420 -37.00 36.80 -9.27
CA PRO A 420 -36.00 36.43 -8.29
C PRO A 420 -36.56 35.41 -7.29
N PRO A 421 -35.87 34.28 -7.02
CA PRO A 421 -36.37 33.26 -6.11
C PRO A 421 -36.48 33.78 -4.66
N PHE A 422 -35.64 34.74 -4.29
CA PHE A 422 -35.66 35.37 -2.97
C PHE A 422 -35.98 36.86 -3.08
N PRO A 423 -37.01 37.38 -2.39
CA PRO A 423 -37.37 38.79 -2.42
C PRO A 423 -36.29 39.74 -1.90
N ALA A 424 -35.33 39.23 -1.13
CA ALA A 424 -34.21 40.00 -0.59
C ALA A 424 -33.14 40.30 -1.63
N TYR A 425 -33.07 39.52 -2.73
CA TYR A 425 -32.05 39.72 -3.76
C TYR A 425 -32.23 41.04 -4.47
N ARG A 426 -31.13 41.79 -4.59
CA ARG A 426 -31.07 43.06 -5.31
C ARG A 426 -30.03 42.99 -6.40
N PHE A 427 -30.43 43.40 -7.60
CA PHE A 427 -29.60 43.45 -8.81
C PHE A 427 -29.40 44.92 -9.25
N GLU A 428 -29.11 45.79 -8.28
CA GLU A 428 -28.88 47.23 -8.50
C GLU A 428 -27.41 47.52 -8.86
N GLY A 429 -26.54 46.52 -8.73
CA GLY A 429 -25.14 46.54 -9.08
C GLY A 429 -24.81 46.81 -10.55
N ARG A 430 -23.51 46.84 -10.84
CA ARG A 430 -22.98 47.20 -12.17
C ARG A 430 -23.23 46.09 -13.19
N ASN A 431 -23.48 46.47 -14.44
CA ASN A 431 -23.38 45.54 -15.58
C ASN A 431 -21.94 44.99 -15.69
N VAL A 432 -21.82 43.67 -15.71
CA VAL A 432 -20.53 42.97 -15.86
C VAL A 432 -20.28 42.45 -17.28
N ALA A 433 -21.29 42.40 -18.14
CA ALA A 433 -21.13 42.02 -19.55
C ALA A 433 -20.67 43.21 -20.41
N ASP A 434 -19.82 42.93 -21.39
CA ASP A 434 -19.35 43.93 -22.36
C ASP A 434 -20.18 43.93 -23.67
N ASP A 435 -20.97 42.88 -23.94
CA ASP A 435 -21.83 42.81 -25.14
C ASP A 435 -23.04 43.76 -25.03
N PRO A 436 -23.28 44.65 -26.00
CA PRO A 436 -24.35 45.64 -25.93
C PRO A 436 -25.77 45.06 -26.04
N ARG A 437 -25.93 43.79 -26.44
CA ARG A 437 -27.23 43.09 -26.57
C ARG A 437 -27.83 42.72 -25.22
N ILE A 438 -27.01 42.62 -24.16
CA ILE A 438 -27.46 42.18 -22.84
C ILE A 438 -26.85 43.03 -21.72
N GLU A 439 -27.55 43.09 -20.59
CA GLU A 439 -26.98 43.49 -19.30
C GLU A 439 -26.96 42.26 -18.39
N ILE A 440 -25.83 42.02 -17.73
CA ILE A 440 -25.69 40.99 -16.70
C ILE A 440 -25.39 41.67 -15.38
N ARG A 441 -26.20 41.38 -14.36
CA ARG A 441 -26.02 41.92 -13.01
C ARG A 441 -26.03 40.79 -12.01
N ILE A 442 -24.97 40.71 -11.21
CA ILE A 442 -24.94 39.81 -10.05
C ILE A 442 -25.56 40.51 -8.84
N GLU A 443 -25.93 39.71 -7.85
CA GLU A 443 -26.58 40.21 -6.64
C GLU A 443 -25.63 41.05 -5.77
N ASP A 444 -26.16 42.08 -5.11
CA ASP A 444 -25.37 43.13 -4.45
C ASP A 444 -24.53 42.63 -3.25
N HIS A 445 -24.98 41.61 -2.53
CA HIS A 445 -24.25 41.02 -1.40
C HIS A 445 -23.11 40.08 -1.84
N TYR A 446 -23.09 39.69 -3.12
CA TYR A 446 -21.99 38.91 -3.69
C TYR A 446 -20.66 39.69 -3.69
N TRP A 447 -20.70 41.02 -3.68
CA TRP A 447 -19.50 41.85 -3.72
C TRP A 447 -18.70 41.87 -2.40
N ASN A 448 -19.36 41.60 -1.29
CA ASN A 448 -18.79 41.70 0.06
C ASN A 448 -18.92 40.39 0.86
N ASP A 449 -19.29 39.30 0.20
CA ASP A 449 -19.42 37.95 0.76
C ASP A 449 -20.35 37.88 1.98
N THR A 450 -21.33 38.79 2.08
CA THR A 450 -22.31 38.80 3.17
C THR A 450 -23.52 37.90 2.89
N ASP A 451 -23.78 37.62 1.61
CA ASP A 451 -24.73 36.63 1.12
C ASP A 451 -24.34 36.22 -0.31
N ALA A 452 -24.84 35.08 -0.79
CA ALA A 452 -24.60 34.60 -2.15
C ALA A 452 -25.91 34.21 -2.82
N ALA A 453 -26.25 34.93 -3.90
CA ALA A 453 -27.42 34.60 -4.69
C ALA A 453 -27.22 33.33 -5.52
N VAL A 454 -28.28 32.52 -5.62
CA VAL A 454 -28.29 31.34 -6.52
C VAL A 454 -28.50 31.71 -7.98
N VAL A 455 -28.93 32.94 -8.27
CA VAL A 455 -29.19 33.45 -9.62
C VAL A 455 -28.54 34.81 -9.86
N PHE A 456 -28.29 35.12 -11.13
CA PHE A 456 -27.95 36.46 -11.62
C PHE A 456 -29.03 36.95 -12.59
N GLU A 457 -29.14 38.27 -12.75
CA GLU A 457 -30.04 38.86 -13.72
C GLU A 457 -29.38 38.97 -15.10
N ARG A 458 -30.06 38.45 -16.12
CA ARG A 458 -29.86 38.78 -17.54
C ARG A 458 -31.01 39.66 -18.01
N ARG A 459 -30.69 40.83 -18.54
CA ARG A 459 -31.65 41.71 -19.21
C ARG A 459 -31.31 41.85 -20.68
N ASP A 460 -32.26 41.55 -21.55
CA ASP A 460 -32.14 41.83 -22.98
C ASP A 460 -32.31 43.34 -23.23
N THR A 461 -31.35 43.99 -23.87
CA THR A 461 -31.40 45.45 -24.06
C THR A 461 -32.37 45.88 -25.15
N ALA A 462 -32.71 44.98 -26.09
CA ALA A 462 -33.64 45.27 -27.18
C ALA A 462 -35.10 45.04 -26.76
N THR A 463 -35.39 43.95 -26.05
CA THR A 463 -36.77 43.61 -25.63
C THR A 463 -37.11 44.12 -24.23
N GLY A 464 -36.10 44.37 -23.39
CA GLY A 464 -36.28 44.66 -21.97
C GLY A 464 -36.63 43.44 -21.12
N GLU A 465 -36.67 42.24 -21.71
CA GLU A 465 -36.93 40.98 -21.01
C GLU A 465 -35.89 40.77 -19.91
N ARG A 466 -36.36 40.41 -18.71
CA ARG A 466 -35.52 40.05 -17.57
C ARG A 466 -35.69 38.56 -17.31
N ARG A 467 -34.58 37.85 -17.20
CA ARG A 467 -34.53 36.46 -16.71
C ARG A 467 -33.50 36.35 -15.61
N TYR A 468 -33.75 35.46 -14.66
CA TYR A 468 -32.83 35.16 -13.57
C TYR A 468 -32.26 33.76 -13.79
N LEU A 469 -31.01 33.71 -14.23
CA LEU A 469 -30.33 32.47 -14.57
C LEU A 469 -29.57 31.96 -13.35
N TYR A 470 -29.57 30.64 -13.14
CA TYR A 470 -28.84 30.05 -12.03
C TYR A 470 -27.33 30.04 -12.28
N HIS A 471 -26.58 30.34 -11.22
CA HIS A 471 -25.14 30.11 -11.19
C HIS A 471 -24.83 28.61 -11.21
N GLY A 472 -23.68 28.23 -11.78
CA GLY A 472 -23.20 26.85 -11.66
C GLY A 472 -22.97 26.48 -10.19
N ASN A 473 -23.29 25.24 -9.81
CA ASN A 473 -23.22 24.80 -8.42
C ASN A 473 -23.14 23.28 -8.29
N ASP A 474 -22.33 22.78 -7.34
CA ASP A 474 -22.16 21.36 -7.02
C ASP A 474 -23.03 20.88 -5.83
N GLY A 475 -23.73 21.79 -5.16
CA GLY A 475 -24.59 21.54 -4.01
C GLY A 475 -23.88 21.46 -2.66
N THR A 476 -22.57 21.76 -2.61
CA THR A 476 -21.74 21.62 -1.39
C THR A 476 -21.20 22.94 -0.86
N SER A 477 -21.20 24.01 -1.66
CA SER A 477 -20.66 25.31 -1.27
C SER A 477 -21.49 26.47 -1.85
N PHE A 478 -20.99 27.70 -1.78
CA PHE A 478 -21.63 28.83 -2.44
C PHE A 478 -21.60 28.63 -3.98
N PRO A 479 -22.64 29.10 -4.71
CA PRO A 479 -22.67 29.02 -6.17
C PRO A 479 -21.42 29.63 -6.82
N TRP A 480 -21.00 29.16 -8.00
CA TRP A 480 -19.90 29.77 -8.74
C TRP A 480 -20.38 31.04 -9.45
N ASN A 481 -20.02 32.19 -8.86
CA ASN A 481 -20.59 33.50 -9.15
C ASN A 481 -20.29 34.09 -10.53
N ASP A 482 -19.38 33.48 -11.28
CA ASP A 482 -18.96 33.87 -12.61
C ASP A 482 -19.37 32.85 -13.68
N THR A 483 -20.30 31.95 -13.37
CA THR A 483 -20.78 30.90 -14.27
C THR A 483 -22.31 30.83 -14.33
N ALA A 484 -22.84 30.26 -15.41
CA ALA A 484 -24.26 30.05 -15.68
C ALA A 484 -24.53 28.56 -15.94
N GLN A 485 -25.49 27.98 -15.22
CA GLN A 485 -25.78 26.55 -15.22
C GLN A 485 -26.59 26.11 -16.45
N LEU A 486 -26.08 25.11 -17.18
CA LEU A 486 -26.80 24.47 -18.28
C LEU A 486 -27.92 23.55 -17.78
N ASP A 487 -29.03 23.51 -18.51
CA ASP A 487 -30.20 22.69 -18.22
C ASP A 487 -30.09 21.30 -18.88
N PHE A 488 -29.52 20.35 -18.15
CA PHE A 488 -29.34 18.98 -18.62
C PHE A 488 -30.64 18.16 -18.67
N ALA A 489 -31.78 18.66 -18.18
CA ALA A 489 -33.07 17.99 -18.39
C ALA A 489 -33.54 18.12 -19.85
N LYS A 490 -33.03 19.10 -20.60
CA LYS A 490 -33.32 19.29 -22.03
C LYS A 490 -32.41 18.44 -22.92
N ALA A 491 -33.01 17.62 -23.78
CA ALA A 491 -32.27 16.76 -24.71
C ALA A 491 -31.40 17.55 -25.70
N GLU A 492 -31.88 18.69 -26.20
CA GLU A 492 -31.11 19.57 -27.09
C GLU A 492 -29.82 20.12 -26.45
N VAL A 493 -29.84 20.40 -25.14
CA VAL A 493 -28.67 20.87 -24.41
C VAL A 493 -27.64 19.76 -24.30
N ARG A 494 -28.08 18.54 -23.94
CA ARG A 494 -27.20 17.36 -23.87
C ARG A 494 -26.52 17.09 -25.21
N GLU A 495 -27.26 17.15 -26.32
CA GLU A 495 -26.71 16.94 -27.67
C GLU A 495 -25.65 17.99 -28.04
N VAL A 496 -25.92 19.28 -27.79
CA VAL A 496 -24.96 20.35 -28.08
C VAL A 496 -23.67 20.19 -27.26
N VAL A 497 -23.79 19.77 -26.00
CA VAL A 497 -22.62 19.47 -25.16
C VAL A 497 -21.87 18.24 -25.70
N ILE A 498 -22.55 17.16 -26.09
CA ILE A 498 -21.92 15.96 -26.70
C ILE A 498 -21.15 16.34 -27.97
N GLU A 499 -21.75 17.11 -28.88
CA GLU A 499 -21.08 17.56 -30.11
C GLU A 499 -19.84 18.42 -29.80
N THR A 500 -19.92 19.25 -28.75
CA THR A 500 -18.78 20.03 -28.27
C THR A 500 -17.67 19.11 -27.73
N ILE A 501 -18.02 18.06 -26.98
CA ILE A 501 -17.07 17.05 -26.49
C ILE A 501 -16.38 16.35 -27.66
N LEU A 502 -17.14 15.96 -28.69
CA LEU A 502 -16.61 15.32 -29.89
C LEU A 502 -15.66 16.25 -30.65
N ASP A 503 -15.96 17.55 -30.72
CA ASP A 503 -15.07 18.54 -31.33
C ASP A 503 -13.77 18.74 -30.54
N VAL A 504 -13.84 18.73 -29.20
CA VAL A 504 -12.65 18.73 -28.33
C VAL A 504 -11.83 17.44 -28.53
N ALA A 505 -12.48 16.28 -28.63
CA ALA A 505 -11.83 14.99 -28.86
C ALA A 505 -11.05 14.92 -30.18
N ARG A 506 -11.54 15.58 -31.24
CA ARG A 506 -10.81 15.70 -32.52
C ARG A 506 -9.52 16.54 -32.39
N ARG A 507 -9.44 17.42 -31.38
CA ARG A 507 -8.30 18.28 -31.11
C ARG A 507 -7.32 17.66 -30.12
N PHE A 508 -7.84 16.98 -29.08
CA PHE A 508 -7.10 16.43 -27.96
C PHE A 508 -7.39 14.94 -27.75
N PRO A 509 -6.38 14.04 -27.85
CA PRO A 509 -6.55 12.61 -27.57
C PRO A 509 -6.78 12.27 -26.09
N VAL A 510 -6.66 13.24 -25.18
CA VAL A 510 -6.92 13.07 -23.75
C VAL A 510 -7.77 14.24 -23.29
N ILE A 511 -8.93 13.97 -22.68
CA ILE A 511 -9.84 14.99 -22.15
C ILE A 511 -10.03 14.75 -20.66
N ARG A 512 -9.79 15.79 -19.84
CA ARG A 512 -10.14 15.81 -18.42
C ARG A 512 -11.44 16.60 -18.23
N PHE A 513 -12.50 15.91 -17.81
CA PHE A 513 -13.78 16.54 -17.48
C PHE A 513 -13.78 17.07 -16.06
N ASP A 514 -14.06 18.36 -15.92
CA ASP A 514 -14.24 19.06 -14.64
C ASP A 514 -15.58 18.71 -13.99
N ALA A 515 -15.56 18.49 -12.68
CA ALA A 515 -16.73 18.22 -11.84
C ALA A 515 -17.70 17.19 -12.47
N ALA A 516 -17.18 16.12 -13.07
CA ALA A 516 -17.97 15.21 -13.90
C ALA A 516 -19.14 14.57 -13.12
N MET A 517 -19.00 14.41 -11.80
CA MET A 517 -20.03 13.84 -10.93
C MET A 517 -21.36 14.62 -10.97
N VAL A 518 -21.35 15.94 -11.20
CA VAL A 518 -22.57 16.78 -11.20
C VAL A 518 -23.49 16.48 -12.39
N LEU A 519 -22.95 15.87 -13.45
CA LEU A 519 -23.69 15.52 -14.67
C LEU A 519 -24.16 14.06 -14.71
N ALA A 520 -23.84 13.26 -13.69
CA ALA A 520 -24.49 11.96 -13.55
C ALA A 520 -26.00 12.16 -13.35
N LYS A 521 -26.85 11.36 -14.00
CA LYS A 521 -28.31 11.50 -13.99
C LYS A 521 -28.89 11.72 -12.59
N LYS A 522 -28.44 10.92 -11.61
CA LYS A 522 -28.87 11.03 -10.20
C LYS A 522 -28.50 12.36 -9.54
N HIS A 523 -27.40 12.99 -9.95
CA HIS A 523 -26.97 14.28 -9.41
C HIS A 523 -27.68 15.43 -10.11
N VAL A 524 -27.93 15.33 -11.43
CA VAL A 524 -28.80 16.28 -12.13
C VAL A 524 -30.18 16.31 -11.47
N GLU A 525 -30.74 15.13 -11.14
CA GLU A 525 -31.98 15.00 -10.36
C GLU A 525 -31.84 15.67 -8.98
N ARG A 526 -30.90 15.21 -8.14
CA ARG A 526 -30.71 15.70 -6.76
C ARG A 526 -30.50 17.22 -6.68
N LEU A 527 -29.69 17.78 -7.57
CA LEU A 527 -29.28 19.18 -7.54
C LEU A 527 -30.38 20.10 -8.09
N TRP A 528 -30.91 19.78 -9.27
CA TRP A 528 -31.72 20.71 -10.05
C TRP A 528 -33.21 20.36 -10.09
N TYR A 529 -33.57 19.08 -9.91
CA TYR A 529 -34.94 18.56 -10.04
C TYR A 529 -35.25 17.52 -8.93
N PRO A 530 -35.13 17.89 -7.65
CA PRO A 530 -35.23 16.92 -6.54
C PRO A 530 -36.61 16.26 -6.47
N GLU A 531 -36.70 15.10 -5.82
CA GLU A 531 -38.01 14.48 -5.55
C GLU A 531 -38.84 15.35 -4.56
N PRO A 532 -40.18 15.40 -4.71
CA PRO A 532 -41.05 16.10 -3.77
C PRO A 532 -40.85 15.61 -2.32
N GLY A 533 -40.51 16.53 -1.41
CA GLY A 533 -40.28 16.24 0.01
C GLY A 533 -38.87 15.78 0.38
N ALA A 534 -37.96 15.57 -0.58
CA ALA A 534 -36.58 15.18 -0.30
C ALA A 534 -35.69 16.33 0.19
N GLY A 535 -36.06 17.57 -0.12
CA GLY A 535 -35.22 18.76 0.07
C GLY A 535 -34.25 18.96 -1.10
N GLY A 536 -34.11 20.21 -1.56
CA GLY A 536 -33.19 20.54 -2.65
C GLY A 536 -31.78 20.78 -2.13
N ALA A 537 -30.77 20.29 -2.85
CA ALA A 537 -29.36 20.64 -2.57
C ALA A 537 -29.04 22.08 -2.98
N ILE A 538 -29.69 22.59 -4.03
CA ILE A 538 -29.57 23.97 -4.47
C ILE A 538 -30.73 24.80 -3.90
N PRO A 539 -30.45 25.92 -3.19
CA PRO A 539 -31.50 26.76 -2.66
C PRO A 539 -32.50 27.20 -3.74
N SER A 540 -33.78 27.20 -3.39
CA SER A 540 -34.97 27.43 -4.23
C SER A 540 -35.38 26.31 -5.20
N ARG A 541 -34.58 25.24 -5.37
CA ARG A 541 -34.92 24.15 -6.30
C ARG A 541 -35.96 23.17 -5.77
N ALA A 542 -36.21 23.12 -4.45
CA ALA A 542 -37.28 22.30 -3.89
C ALA A 542 -38.68 22.63 -4.44
N GLU A 543 -38.91 23.87 -4.89
CA GLU A 543 -40.19 24.31 -5.50
C GLU A 543 -40.38 23.78 -6.93
N HIS A 544 -39.28 23.38 -7.58
CA HIS A 544 -39.25 22.79 -8.92
C HIS A 544 -39.09 21.27 -8.86
N ALA A 545 -39.40 20.67 -7.69
CA ALA A 545 -39.36 19.24 -7.49
C ALA A 545 -40.30 18.52 -8.45
N ILE A 546 -39.84 17.43 -9.04
CA ILE A 546 -40.65 16.58 -9.93
C ILE A 546 -40.52 15.12 -9.51
N PRO A 547 -41.57 14.31 -9.66
CA PRO A 547 -41.47 12.88 -9.37
C PRO A 547 -40.40 12.23 -10.24
N ARG A 548 -39.65 11.26 -9.69
CA ARG A 548 -38.60 10.54 -10.40
C ARG A 548 -39.03 9.96 -11.75
N ALA A 549 -40.23 9.39 -11.82
CA ALA A 549 -40.79 8.90 -13.09
C ALA A 549 -40.98 9.99 -14.15
N ALA A 550 -41.17 11.25 -13.75
CA ALA A 550 -41.21 12.40 -14.66
C ALA A 550 -39.80 12.85 -15.05
N PHE A 551 -38.86 12.91 -14.10
CA PHE A 551 -37.46 13.19 -14.38
C PHE A 551 -36.85 12.15 -15.34
N ASP A 552 -37.11 10.86 -15.11
CA ASP A 552 -36.71 9.75 -15.98
C ASP A 552 -37.25 9.88 -17.42
N ARG A 553 -38.35 10.61 -17.64
CA ARG A 553 -38.83 10.90 -19.01
C ARG A 553 -38.06 12.05 -19.67
N LEU A 554 -37.55 13.01 -18.89
CA LEU A 554 -36.75 14.14 -19.37
C LEU A 554 -35.31 13.71 -19.68
N MET A 555 -34.77 12.84 -18.83
CA MET A 555 -33.44 12.27 -18.93
C MET A 555 -33.52 10.74 -18.85
N PRO A 556 -33.96 10.06 -19.93
CA PRO A 556 -34.12 8.60 -19.92
C PRO A 556 -32.80 7.87 -19.76
N ASP A 557 -31.78 8.33 -20.47
CA ASP A 557 -30.46 7.73 -20.52
C ASP A 557 -29.46 8.52 -19.68
N GLU A 558 -28.33 7.88 -19.38
CA GLU A 558 -27.25 8.47 -18.60
C GLU A 558 -26.30 9.23 -19.53
N PHE A 559 -26.14 10.53 -19.28
CA PHE A 559 -25.41 11.44 -20.17
C PHE A 559 -23.99 10.96 -20.45
N TRP A 560 -23.26 10.57 -19.42
CA TRP A 560 -21.89 10.10 -19.59
C TRP A 560 -21.79 8.79 -20.35
N ARG A 561 -22.81 7.91 -20.24
CA ARG A 561 -22.85 6.68 -21.01
C ARG A 561 -22.99 6.99 -22.50
N GLU A 562 -23.86 7.93 -22.84
CA GLU A 562 -24.04 8.41 -24.22
C GLU A 562 -22.74 9.03 -24.76
N VAL A 563 -22.08 9.89 -23.98
CA VAL A 563 -20.78 10.50 -24.34
C VAL A 563 -19.75 9.42 -24.66
N VAL A 564 -19.59 8.43 -23.78
CA VAL A 564 -18.58 7.38 -23.97
C VAL A 564 -18.89 6.54 -25.20
N ASP A 565 -20.16 6.18 -25.43
CA ASP A 565 -20.57 5.39 -26.60
C ASP A 565 -20.36 6.16 -27.91
N ARG A 566 -20.68 7.46 -27.94
CA ARG A 566 -20.44 8.35 -29.09
C ARG A 566 -18.93 8.52 -29.34
N ILE A 567 -18.13 8.73 -28.30
CA ILE A 567 -16.66 8.82 -28.42
C ILE A 567 -16.07 7.53 -28.98
N ALA A 568 -16.49 6.37 -28.49
CA ALA A 568 -16.03 5.09 -29.00
C ALA A 568 -16.37 4.88 -30.49
N ALA A 569 -17.50 5.42 -30.95
CA ALA A 569 -17.93 5.33 -32.34
C ALA A 569 -17.25 6.36 -33.27
N GLU A 570 -17.04 7.59 -32.81
CA GLU A 570 -16.69 8.72 -33.67
C GLU A 570 -15.27 9.27 -33.44
N ALA A 571 -14.70 9.06 -32.26
CA ALA A 571 -13.35 9.50 -31.89
C ALA A 571 -12.64 8.45 -31.00
N PRO A 572 -12.46 7.20 -31.47
CA PRO A 572 -12.00 6.08 -30.64
C PRO A 572 -10.56 6.22 -30.10
N ASP A 573 -9.74 7.12 -30.64
CA ASP A 573 -8.39 7.41 -30.12
C ASP A 573 -8.39 8.47 -28.99
N THR A 574 -9.48 8.55 -28.22
CA THR A 574 -9.68 9.53 -27.16
C THR A 574 -9.77 8.85 -25.80
N LEU A 575 -8.88 9.22 -24.88
CA LEU A 575 -8.98 8.86 -23.47
C LEU A 575 -9.84 9.89 -22.73
N LEU A 576 -10.83 9.39 -22.00
CA LEU A 576 -11.75 10.18 -21.20
C LEU A 576 -11.42 10.03 -19.72
N LEU A 577 -11.08 11.14 -19.08
CA LEU A 577 -10.72 11.22 -17.67
C LEU A 577 -11.80 12.01 -16.95
N ALA A 578 -12.44 11.41 -15.94
CA ALA A 578 -13.42 12.07 -15.09
C ALA A 578 -12.78 12.56 -13.79
N GLU A 579 -12.91 13.85 -13.50
CA GLU A 579 -12.88 14.30 -12.12
C GLU A 579 -14.23 13.98 -11.47
N ALA A 580 -14.30 12.85 -10.78
CA ALA A 580 -15.46 12.47 -10.00
C ALA A 580 -15.03 12.16 -8.57
N PHE A 581 -15.81 12.64 -7.62
CA PHE A 581 -15.68 12.36 -6.19
C PHE A 581 -17.00 11.75 -5.68
N TRP A 582 -17.15 11.58 -4.36
CA TRP A 582 -18.35 11.07 -3.69
C TRP A 582 -18.59 9.57 -3.85
N LEU A 583 -17.52 8.77 -3.82
CA LEU A 583 -17.59 7.29 -3.85
C LEU A 583 -18.15 6.74 -5.17
N LEU A 584 -18.01 7.50 -6.26
CA LEU A 584 -18.54 7.19 -7.60
C LEU A 584 -17.46 6.66 -8.55
N GLU A 585 -16.24 6.47 -8.09
CA GLU A 585 -15.10 6.15 -8.95
C GLU A 585 -15.36 4.85 -9.70
N GLY A 586 -15.80 3.82 -8.97
CA GLY A 586 -16.26 2.55 -9.54
C GLY A 586 -17.42 2.73 -10.52
N TYR A 587 -18.40 3.59 -10.19
CA TYR A 587 -19.54 3.88 -11.06
C TYR A 587 -19.11 4.47 -12.41
N PHE A 588 -18.22 5.47 -12.38
CA PHE A 588 -17.73 6.16 -13.58
C PHE A 588 -16.97 5.22 -14.51
N VAL A 589 -16.10 4.37 -13.98
CA VAL A 589 -15.26 3.51 -14.86
C VAL A 589 -15.95 2.21 -15.23
N ARG A 590 -16.68 1.59 -14.30
CA ARG A 590 -17.32 0.29 -14.50
C ARG A 590 -18.67 0.41 -15.19
N THR A 591 -19.54 1.33 -14.75
CA THR A 591 -20.92 1.44 -15.26
C THR A 591 -20.99 2.44 -16.41
N LEU A 592 -20.44 3.65 -16.22
CA LEU A 592 -20.48 4.72 -17.24
C LEU A 592 -19.45 4.55 -18.34
N GLY A 593 -18.39 3.79 -18.09
CA GLY A 593 -17.35 3.47 -19.07
C GLY A 593 -16.29 4.54 -19.26
N MET A 594 -16.11 5.48 -18.32
CA MET A 594 -14.95 6.37 -18.38
C MET A 594 -13.65 5.58 -18.37
N HIS A 595 -12.68 6.05 -19.15
CA HIS A 595 -11.38 5.39 -19.22
C HIS A 595 -10.62 5.59 -17.92
N ARG A 596 -10.67 6.79 -17.33
CA ARG A 596 -9.96 7.10 -16.10
C ARG A 596 -10.83 7.93 -15.15
N VAL A 597 -10.61 7.80 -13.85
CA VAL A 597 -11.27 8.60 -12.81
C VAL A 597 -10.29 8.97 -11.71
N TYR A 598 -10.43 10.17 -11.13
CA TYR A 598 -9.59 10.60 -10.01
C TYR A 598 -9.68 9.66 -8.80
N ASN A 599 -8.57 9.52 -8.10
CA ASN A 599 -8.45 8.79 -6.84
C ASN A 599 -7.80 9.69 -5.77
N SER A 600 -8.58 10.63 -5.21
CA SER A 600 -8.10 11.54 -4.16
C SER A 600 -7.73 10.81 -2.87
N ALA A 601 -8.31 9.63 -2.62
CA ALA A 601 -7.97 8.79 -1.47
C ALA A 601 -6.47 8.42 -1.46
N PHE A 602 -5.85 8.20 -2.63
CA PHE A 602 -4.40 7.98 -2.72
C PHE A 602 -3.61 9.13 -2.12
N MET A 603 -3.92 10.36 -2.52
CA MET A 603 -3.16 11.53 -2.07
C MET A 603 -3.36 11.78 -0.58
N HIS A 604 -4.62 11.91 -0.13
CA HIS A 604 -4.94 12.28 1.24
C HIS A 604 -4.47 11.21 2.24
N MET A 605 -4.74 9.92 1.98
CA MET A 605 -4.41 8.88 2.95
C MET A 605 -2.90 8.61 3.02
N ILE A 606 -2.17 8.72 1.91
CA ILE A 606 -0.70 8.59 1.95
C ILE A 606 -0.06 9.81 2.63
N ARG A 607 -0.59 11.02 2.43
CA ARG A 607 -0.16 12.24 3.13
C ARG A 607 -0.40 12.12 4.63
N ASP A 608 -1.61 11.74 5.03
CA ASP A 608 -2.06 11.71 6.43
C ASP A 608 -1.62 10.44 7.17
N GLU A 609 -0.92 9.53 6.48
CA GLU A 609 -0.50 8.20 6.99
C GLU A 609 -1.67 7.33 7.45
N ASP A 610 -2.84 7.49 6.84
CA ASP A 610 -3.96 6.54 6.95
C ASP A 610 -3.71 5.31 6.07
N ASN A 611 -2.66 4.57 6.44
CA ASN A 611 -2.16 3.44 5.66
C ASN A 611 -3.17 2.29 5.64
N ALA A 612 -3.81 2.03 6.78
CA ALA A 612 -4.86 1.01 6.90
C ALA A 612 -6.09 1.36 6.02
N GLY A 613 -6.52 2.63 6.01
CA GLY A 613 -7.59 3.12 5.15
C GLY A 613 -7.29 2.90 3.67
N TYR A 614 -6.09 3.31 3.20
CA TYR A 614 -5.76 3.15 1.78
C TYR A 614 -5.52 1.69 1.38
N ARG A 615 -4.91 0.87 2.24
CA ARG A 615 -4.78 -0.58 2.01
C ARG A 615 -6.16 -1.23 1.87
N LYS A 616 -7.12 -0.83 2.70
CA LYS A 616 -8.51 -1.29 2.61
C LYS A 616 -9.13 -0.91 1.26
N VAL A 617 -8.94 0.32 0.78
CA VAL A 617 -9.43 0.75 -0.56
C VAL A 617 -8.89 -0.14 -1.67
N ILE A 618 -7.58 -0.40 -1.70
CA ILE A 618 -6.98 -1.27 -2.73
C ILE A 618 -7.53 -2.69 -2.60
N ARG A 619 -7.59 -3.24 -1.38
CA ARG A 619 -8.11 -4.59 -1.10
C ARG A 619 -9.54 -4.73 -1.61
N GLU A 620 -10.46 -3.86 -1.17
CA GLU A 620 -11.87 -3.92 -1.58
C GLU A 620 -12.03 -3.73 -3.10
N THR A 621 -11.18 -2.92 -3.73
CA THR A 621 -11.18 -2.74 -5.19
C THR A 621 -10.79 -4.03 -5.92
N VAL A 622 -9.72 -4.73 -5.51
CA VAL A 622 -9.29 -5.98 -6.17
C VAL A 622 -10.18 -7.17 -5.80
N GLU A 623 -10.83 -7.15 -4.63
CA GLU A 623 -11.85 -8.12 -4.25
C GLU A 623 -13.13 -7.96 -5.05
N PHE A 624 -13.52 -6.72 -5.35
CA PHE A 624 -14.70 -6.44 -6.16
C PHE A 624 -14.44 -6.66 -7.66
N ASP A 625 -13.44 -5.98 -8.22
CA ASP A 625 -13.08 -6.03 -9.63
C ASP A 625 -11.68 -5.42 -9.89
N PRO A 626 -10.63 -6.24 -10.08
CA PRO A 626 -9.27 -5.74 -10.31
C PRO A 626 -9.13 -4.78 -11.49
N ALA A 627 -10.02 -4.83 -12.48
CA ALA A 627 -9.99 -3.92 -13.62
C ALA A 627 -10.14 -2.44 -13.22
N ILE A 628 -10.84 -2.16 -12.11
CA ILE A 628 -11.06 -0.78 -11.61
C ILE A 628 -9.74 -0.14 -11.18
N LEU A 629 -8.83 -0.90 -10.57
CA LEU A 629 -7.53 -0.38 -10.11
C LEU A 629 -6.72 0.21 -11.28
N GLY A 630 -6.78 -0.41 -12.45
CA GLY A 630 -6.15 0.09 -13.68
C GLY A 630 -6.80 1.36 -14.27
N ARG A 631 -7.87 1.87 -13.66
CA ARG A 631 -8.65 3.03 -14.12
C ARG A 631 -8.49 4.26 -13.23
N PHE A 632 -7.85 4.13 -12.07
CA PHE A 632 -7.61 5.27 -11.19
C PHE A 632 -6.54 6.21 -11.75
N VAL A 633 -6.73 7.50 -11.52
CA VAL A 633 -5.72 8.54 -11.69
C VAL A 633 -5.20 8.86 -10.30
N ASN A 634 -3.96 8.44 -10.03
CA ASN A 634 -3.27 8.77 -8.80
C ASN A 634 -2.45 10.04 -9.03
N PHE A 635 -2.36 10.90 -8.03
CA PHE A 635 -1.58 12.14 -8.05
C PHE A 635 -1.13 12.52 -6.64
N LEU A 636 -0.03 13.26 -6.51
CA LEU A 636 0.37 13.86 -5.23
C LEU A 636 -0.16 15.27 -5.05
N THR A 637 -0.55 15.91 -6.15
CA THR A 637 -1.16 17.24 -6.18
C THR A 637 -1.92 17.40 -7.49
N ASN A 638 -2.94 18.25 -7.47
CA ASN A 638 -3.69 18.70 -8.63
C ASN A 638 -3.89 20.23 -8.49
N PRO A 639 -4.54 20.91 -9.44
CA PRO A 639 -4.72 22.37 -9.38
C PRO A 639 -5.51 22.89 -8.16
N ASP A 640 -6.38 22.06 -7.58
CA ASP A 640 -7.27 22.43 -6.47
C ASP A 640 -6.67 22.08 -5.10
N GLU A 641 -5.64 21.23 -5.08
CA GLU A 641 -4.94 20.74 -3.88
C GLU A 641 -3.66 21.56 -3.59
N GLU A 642 -3.16 21.45 -2.36
CA GLU A 642 -1.85 22.03 -2.02
C GLU A 642 -0.72 21.38 -2.84
N THR A 643 0.39 22.09 -3.00
CA THR A 643 1.52 21.57 -3.79
C THR A 643 2.11 20.31 -3.16
N ALA A 644 2.71 19.44 -3.98
CA ALA A 644 3.23 18.16 -3.49
C ALA A 644 4.30 18.34 -2.39
N ILE A 645 5.07 19.43 -2.42
CA ILE A 645 6.10 19.69 -1.42
C ILE A 645 5.53 20.20 -0.10
N GLU A 646 4.46 21.00 -0.12
CA GLU A 646 3.76 21.42 1.11
C GLU A 646 3.12 20.21 1.80
N GLN A 647 2.68 19.21 1.02
CA GLN A 647 2.01 18.02 1.55
C GLN A 647 2.98 16.92 1.99
N PHE A 648 4.07 16.68 1.26
CA PHE A 648 4.96 15.52 1.47
C PHE A 648 6.42 15.90 1.82
N GLY A 649 6.75 17.20 1.80
CA GLY A 649 8.12 17.69 1.97
C GLY A 649 9.03 17.38 0.78
N THR A 650 10.34 17.39 1.02
CA THR A 650 11.37 17.15 0.01
C THR A 650 12.21 15.89 0.28
N GLY A 651 11.85 15.11 1.30
CA GLY A 651 12.60 13.95 1.77
C GLY A 651 12.01 12.61 1.33
N ASP A 652 12.34 11.55 2.08
CA ASP A 652 12.01 10.17 1.71
C ASP A 652 10.51 9.90 1.56
N LYS A 653 9.65 10.58 2.33
CA LYS A 653 8.18 10.47 2.21
C LYS A 653 7.69 10.87 0.82
N TYR A 654 8.19 11.98 0.27
CA TYR A 654 7.86 12.44 -1.08
C TYR A 654 8.26 11.40 -2.13
N PHE A 655 9.49 10.88 -2.04
CA PHE A 655 9.98 9.89 -3.01
C PHE A 655 9.37 8.50 -2.85
N GLY A 656 8.93 8.14 -1.64
CA GLY A 656 8.16 6.93 -1.38
C GLY A 656 6.76 7.00 -1.99
N ALA A 657 6.05 8.10 -1.75
CA ALA A 657 4.74 8.36 -2.37
C ALA A 657 4.83 8.47 -3.91
N ALA A 658 5.88 9.11 -4.44
CA ALA A 658 6.12 9.19 -5.87
C ALA A 658 6.48 7.83 -6.50
N THR A 659 7.12 6.92 -5.76
CA THR A 659 7.30 5.54 -6.22
C THR A 659 5.97 4.83 -6.32
N LEU A 660 5.11 4.89 -5.29
CA LEU A 660 3.76 4.31 -5.38
C LEU A 660 2.97 4.89 -6.56
N LEU A 661 3.04 6.20 -6.79
CA LEU A 661 2.42 6.87 -7.93
C LEU A 661 2.89 6.23 -9.25
N ALA A 662 4.19 5.99 -9.41
CA ALA A 662 4.78 5.43 -10.62
C ALA A 662 4.51 3.92 -10.81
N THR A 663 4.36 3.15 -9.72
CA THR A 663 4.32 1.68 -9.76
C THR A 663 2.96 1.04 -9.46
N LEU A 664 1.96 1.80 -9.01
CA LEU A 664 0.59 1.30 -8.94
C LEU A 664 -0.06 1.22 -10.34
N PRO A 665 -0.99 0.28 -10.57
CA PRO A 665 -1.81 0.30 -11.77
C PRO A 665 -2.64 1.59 -11.88
N GLY A 666 -3.01 1.99 -13.10
CA GLY A 666 -3.75 3.22 -13.36
C GLY A 666 -2.95 4.29 -14.09
N LEU A 667 -3.31 5.55 -13.93
CA LEU A 667 -2.66 6.69 -14.57
C LEU A 667 -1.90 7.49 -13.50
N PRO A 668 -0.58 7.61 -13.55
CA PRO A 668 0.15 8.59 -12.76
C PRO A 668 0.01 9.98 -13.36
N MET A 669 -0.47 10.93 -12.56
CA MET A 669 -0.48 12.35 -12.90
C MET A 669 0.53 13.11 -12.03
N VAL A 670 1.44 13.82 -12.71
CA VAL A 670 2.41 14.73 -12.11
C VAL A 670 1.85 16.15 -12.18
N GLY A 671 1.75 16.82 -11.04
CA GLY A 671 1.18 18.17 -10.98
C GLY A 671 2.15 19.28 -11.40
N HIS A 672 1.63 20.49 -11.57
CA HIS A 672 2.44 21.66 -11.92
C HIS A 672 3.44 21.96 -10.80
N GLY A 673 4.72 22.08 -11.14
CA GLY A 673 5.77 22.41 -10.18
C GLY A 673 6.21 21.25 -9.28
N GLN A 674 5.61 20.06 -9.40
CA GLN A 674 5.92 18.92 -8.54
C GLN A 674 7.38 18.45 -8.70
N VAL A 675 7.88 18.40 -9.94
CA VAL A 675 9.27 18.00 -10.21
C VAL A 675 10.23 19.11 -9.81
N GLU A 676 9.86 20.36 -10.08
CA GLU A 676 10.67 21.54 -9.82
C GLU A 676 10.71 21.93 -8.33
N GLY A 677 9.77 21.43 -7.52
CA GLY A 677 9.63 21.75 -6.11
C GLY A 677 9.10 23.15 -5.85
N PHE A 678 8.08 23.59 -6.61
CA PHE A 678 7.43 24.88 -6.36
C PHE A 678 6.43 24.80 -5.21
N THR A 679 6.45 25.79 -4.33
CA THR A 679 5.57 25.92 -3.15
C THR A 679 4.27 26.64 -3.50
N GLU A 680 4.29 27.55 -4.48
CA GLU A 680 3.10 28.34 -4.82
C GLU A 680 2.02 27.47 -5.48
N LYS A 681 0.84 27.48 -4.87
CA LYS A 681 -0.38 26.92 -5.45
C LYS A 681 -1.02 27.92 -6.42
N TYR A 682 -1.41 27.45 -7.60
CA TYR A 682 -2.01 28.28 -8.64
C TYR A 682 -3.49 27.94 -8.81
N GLY A 683 -4.37 28.86 -8.40
CA GLY A 683 -5.78 28.80 -8.74
C GLY A 683 -6.06 29.09 -10.23
N MET A 684 -7.31 28.95 -10.64
CA MET A 684 -7.74 29.10 -12.04
C MET A 684 -7.64 30.54 -12.59
N GLU A 685 -7.39 31.53 -11.73
CA GLU A 685 -7.27 32.96 -12.03
C GLU A 685 -5.84 33.50 -12.15
N PHE A 686 -4.83 32.63 -12.10
CA PHE A 686 -3.43 33.06 -12.11
C PHE A 686 -2.90 33.20 -13.53
N GLN A 687 -2.34 34.37 -13.85
CA GLN A 687 -1.69 34.65 -15.14
C GLN A 687 -0.17 34.44 -15.09
N ARG A 688 0.43 34.50 -13.91
CA ARG A 688 1.88 34.39 -13.69
C ARG A 688 2.13 33.95 -12.24
N ALA A 689 3.31 33.40 -12.00
CA ALA A 689 3.75 33.12 -10.64
C ALA A 689 3.94 34.43 -9.86
N ARG A 690 3.44 34.51 -8.63
CA ARG A 690 3.65 35.69 -7.76
C ARG A 690 4.95 35.54 -6.99
N LEU A 691 5.30 34.31 -6.61
CA LEU A 691 6.58 33.96 -6.07
C LEU A 691 7.58 33.79 -7.21
N ASN A 692 8.76 34.37 -7.04
CA ASN A 692 9.86 34.19 -7.98
C ASN A 692 10.72 33.00 -7.52
N GLU A 693 10.13 31.81 -7.54
CA GLU A 693 10.76 30.57 -7.10
C GLU A 693 11.80 30.09 -8.11
N THR A 694 12.91 29.57 -7.60
CA THR A 694 13.93 28.88 -8.40
C THR A 694 13.77 27.37 -8.24
N PRO A 695 13.79 26.57 -9.32
CA PRO A 695 13.66 25.12 -9.23
C PRO A 695 14.72 24.49 -8.30
N ASN A 696 14.30 23.52 -7.49
CA ASN A 696 15.19 22.81 -6.57
C ASN A 696 15.99 21.73 -7.32
N ALA A 697 17.26 22.05 -7.63
CA ALA A 697 18.14 21.15 -8.39
C ALA A 697 18.40 19.80 -7.70
N GLU A 698 18.43 19.74 -6.37
CA GLU A 698 18.61 18.50 -5.62
C GLU A 698 17.38 17.60 -5.73
N LEU A 699 16.19 18.17 -5.53
CA LEU A 699 14.92 17.46 -5.68
C LEU A 699 14.75 16.91 -7.11
N ILE A 700 15.04 17.74 -8.12
CA ILE A 700 15.00 17.34 -9.54
C ILE A 700 15.96 16.17 -9.78
N GLY A 701 17.21 16.29 -9.31
CA GLY A 701 18.21 15.24 -9.48
C GLY A 701 17.80 13.91 -8.84
N GLN A 702 17.18 13.95 -7.66
CA GLN A 702 16.66 12.77 -6.99
C GLN A 702 15.41 12.20 -7.71
N PHE A 703 14.51 13.06 -8.20
CA PHE A 703 13.35 12.62 -8.99
C PHE A 703 13.78 11.94 -10.29
N ASP A 704 14.75 12.52 -10.99
CA ASP A 704 15.33 11.97 -12.21
C ASP A 704 16.06 10.64 -11.95
N ALA A 705 16.69 10.47 -10.79
CA ALA A 705 17.37 9.22 -10.43
C ALA A 705 16.41 8.11 -9.98
N LEU A 706 15.38 8.43 -9.20
CA LEU A 706 14.56 7.44 -8.49
C LEU A 706 13.21 7.16 -9.16
N ILE A 707 12.59 8.17 -9.80
CA ILE A 707 11.21 8.09 -10.28
C ILE A 707 11.15 7.98 -11.80
N VAL A 708 11.96 8.76 -12.53
CA VAL A 708 11.98 8.73 -14.01
C VAL A 708 12.21 7.33 -14.59
N PRO A 709 13.13 6.48 -14.06
CA PRO A 709 13.28 5.12 -14.58
C PRO A 709 11.99 4.29 -14.48
N LEU A 710 11.21 4.48 -13.41
CA LEU A 710 9.93 3.79 -13.19
C LEU A 710 8.86 4.28 -14.18
N LEU A 711 8.81 5.60 -14.42
CA LEU A 711 7.90 6.20 -15.41
C LEU A 711 8.22 5.76 -16.84
N ARG A 712 9.50 5.64 -17.20
CA ARG A 712 9.91 5.17 -18.54
C ARG A 712 9.57 3.70 -18.79
N GLU A 713 9.49 2.91 -17.72
CA GLU A 713 9.07 1.50 -17.76
C GLU A 713 7.60 1.33 -17.33
N ARG A 714 6.77 2.37 -17.51
CA ARG A 714 5.36 2.39 -17.08
C ARG A 714 4.58 1.13 -17.44
N GLN A 715 4.87 0.54 -18.61
CA GLN A 715 4.24 -0.71 -19.08
C GLN A 715 4.32 -1.85 -18.07
N ARG A 716 5.42 -1.95 -17.33
CA ARG A 716 5.66 -2.98 -16.31
C ARG A 716 4.65 -2.94 -15.16
N PHE A 717 4.13 -1.75 -14.86
CA PHE A 717 3.29 -1.49 -13.69
C PHE A 717 1.84 -1.17 -14.05
N ALA A 718 1.51 -1.01 -15.33
CA ALA A 718 0.25 -0.40 -15.77
C ALA A 718 -0.96 -1.32 -15.64
N GLY A 719 -0.75 -2.62 -15.87
CA GLY A 719 -1.81 -3.62 -15.82
C GLY A 719 -2.27 -3.90 -14.39
N SER A 720 -3.55 -4.19 -14.21
CA SER A 720 -4.10 -4.64 -12.92
C SER A 720 -4.43 -6.14 -12.88
N VAL A 721 -4.28 -6.85 -14.01
CA VAL A 721 -4.58 -8.30 -14.12
C VAL A 721 -3.63 -9.14 -13.26
N ASP A 722 -2.33 -8.84 -13.34
CA ASP A 722 -1.27 -9.57 -12.63
C ASP A 722 -0.91 -8.91 -11.28
N PHE A 723 -1.63 -7.86 -10.90
CA PHE A 723 -1.41 -7.15 -9.65
C PHE A 723 -1.83 -8.01 -8.46
N ARG A 724 -0.94 -8.18 -7.49
CA ARG A 724 -1.21 -8.87 -6.22
C ARG A 724 -0.78 -7.98 -5.06
N LEU A 725 -1.73 -7.57 -4.22
CA LEU A 725 -1.45 -6.91 -2.95
C LEU A 725 -1.19 -7.97 -1.88
N TYR A 726 -0.20 -7.75 -1.01
CA TYR A 726 0.16 -8.67 0.07
C TYR A 726 -0.04 -8.05 1.46
N ASP A 727 -0.30 -8.93 2.41
CA ASP A 727 -0.22 -8.63 3.84
C ASP A 727 1.23 -8.85 4.32
N VAL A 728 1.76 -7.89 5.07
CA VAL A 728 3.06 -8.01 5.73
C VAL A 728 2.82 -8.39 7.18
N VAL A 729 3.26 -9.59 7.56
CA VAL A 729 3.00 -10.15 8.89
C VAL A 729 4.26 -10.06 9.74
N ALA A 730 4.21 -9.33 10.85
CA ALA A 730 5.31 -9.25 11.81
C ALA A 730 5.55 -10.62 12.47
N ASP A 731 6.74 -10.83 13.06
CA ASP A 731 7.08 -12.11 13.72
C ASP A 731 6.12 -12.49 14.87
N GLY A 732 5.40 -11.51 15.45
CA GLY A 732 4.34 -11.71 16.44
C GLY A 732 2.95 -12.05 15.88
N GLY A 733 2.81 -12.19 14.55
CA GLY A 733 1.56 -12.54 13.86
C GLY A 733 0.63 -11.37 13.52
N GLY A 734 0.98 -10.14 13.92
CA GLY A 734 0.20 -8.94 13.61
C GLY A 734 0.44 -8.44 12.18
N LEU A 735 -0.62 -7.91 11.55
CA LEU A 735 -0.52 -7.22 10.26
C LEU A 735 0.16 -5.86 10.42
N VAL A 736 1.15 -5.58 9.58
CA VAL A 736 1.82 -4.28 9.49
C VAL A 736 1.11 -3.43 8.45
N GLU A 737 0.12 -2.66 8.89
CA GLU A 737 -0.70 -1.81 8.01
C GLU A 737 0.09 -0.65 7.40
N ASP A 738 1.21 -0.25 8.00
CA ASP A 738 2.06 0.84 7.49
C ASP A 738 2.85 0.50 6.22
N VAL A 739 2.81 -0.76 5.77
CA VAL A 739 3.57 -1.23 4.61
C VAL A 739 2.65 -1.57 3.45
N PHE A 740 2.91 -0.99 2.29
CA PHE A 740 2.32 -1.38 1.01
C PHE A 740 3.26 -2.35 0.31
N ALA A 741 2.84 -3.60 0.11
CA ALA A 741 3.63 -4.62 -0.57
C ALA A 741 2.80 -5.23 -1.71
N TYR A 742 3.26 -5.16 -2.95
CA TYR A 742 2.55 -5.72 -4.09
C TYR A 742 3.48 -6.14 -5.22
N SER A 743 3.06 -7.16 -5.97
CA SER A 743 3.74 -7.61 -7.18
C SER A 743 2.90 -7.30 -8.41
N ASN A 744 3.57 -7.12 -9.55
CA ASN A 744 2.91 -6.92 -10.84
C ASN A 744 3.81 -7.39 -11.99
N GLY A 745 3.20 -7.66 -13.14
CA GLY A 745 3.87 -8.14 -14.35
C GLY A 745 4.19 -9.65 -14.32
N LEU A 746 4.49 -10.21 -15.49
CA LEU A 746 4.82 -11.61 -15.70
C LEU A 746 6.16 -11.76 -16.45
N GLY A 747 6.75 -12.96 -16.42
CA GLY A 747 7.97 -13.26 -17.16
C GLY A 747 9.11 -12.29 -16.82
N PRO A 748 9.73 -11.61 -17.79
CA PRO A 748 10.83 -10.68 -17.54
C PRO A 748 10.39 -9.36 -16.87
N ASP A 749 9.09 -9.06 -16.86
CA ASP A 749 8.52 -7.81 -16.33
C ASP A 749 7.95 -7.93 -14.93
N ARG A 750 8.06 -9.11 -14.31
CA ARG A 750 7.65 -9.28 -12.92
C ARG A 750 8.43 -8.36 -11.98
N SER A 751 7.73 -7.81 -11.01
CA SER A 751 8.27 -6.88 -10.01
C SER A 751 7.62 -7.10 -8.65
N LEU A 752 8.31 -6.73 -7.58
CA LEU A 752 7.80 -6.65 -6.22
C LEU A 752 8.16 -5.27 -5.66
N VAL A 753 7.16 -4.48 -5.32
CA VAL A 753 7.31 -3.15 -4.72
C VAL A 753 6.89 -3.23 -3.26
N VAL A 754 7.72 -2.66 -2.39
CA VAL A 754 7.46 -2.57 -0.95
C VAL A 754 7.73 -1.15 -0.49
N TYR A 755 6.79 -0.52 0.20
CA TYR A 755 6.95 0.84 0.72
C TYR A 755 6.40 0.95 2.14
N HIS A 756 7.20 1.48 3.07
CA HIS A 756 6.81 1.72 4.45
C HIS A 756 6.42 3.18 4.67
N ASN A 757 5.14 3.51 4.64
CA ASN A 757 4.67 4.91 4.75
C ASN A 757 4.55 5.38 6.21
N ARG A 758 5.64 5.31 6.97
CA ARG A 758 5.69 5.71 8.37
C ARG A 758 7.10 6.11 8.77
N HIS A 759 7.22 7.12 9.63
CA HIS A 759 8.49 7.47 10.26
C HIS A 759 8.84 6.52 11.43
N ALA A 760 9.06 5.25 11.13
CA ALA A 760 9.44 4.22 12.08
C ALA A 760 10.27 3.12 11.39
N SER A 761 10.79 2.16 12.15
CA SER A 761 11.31 0.91 11.60
C SER A 761 10.29 -0.20 11.79
N THR A 762 10.19 -1.10 10.81
CA THR A 762 9.32 -2.27 10.86
C THR A 762 9.96 -3.47 10.18
N ALA A 763 9.48 -4.67 10.47
CA ALA A 763 9.90 -5.88 9.78
C ALA A 763 8.80 -6.94 9.78
N GLY A 764 8.78 -7.79 8.76
CA GLY A 764 7.79 -8.84 8.63
C GLY A 764 7.96 -9.70 7.38
N TRP A 765 7.02 -10.61 7.19
CA TRP A 765 7.00 -11.59 6.11
C TRP A 765 5.91 -11.26 5.10
N ILE A 766 6.27 -11.28 3.83
CA ILE A 766 5.36 -11.23 2.67
C ILE A 766 5.17 -12.66 2.18
N ARG A 767 3.96 -13.22 2.28
CA ARG A 767 3.73 -14.63 1.91
C ARG A 767 2.56 -14.85 0.98
N GLU A 768 1.37 -14.39 1.35
CA GLU A 768 0.15 -14.63 0.59
C GLU A 768 -0.50 -13.31 0.22
N SER A 769 -1.08 -13.26 -0.98
CA SER A 769 -1.84 -12.10 -1.41
C SER A 769 -3.12 -11.98 -0.58
N VAL A 770 -3.64 -10.76 -0.54
CA VAL A 770 -5.05 -10.53 -0.21
C VAL A 770 -5.94 -11.25 -1.23
N PRO A 771 -7.21 -11.54 -0.89
CA PRO A 771 -8.15 -12.07 -1.87
C PRO A 771 -8.32 -11.11 -3.06
N PHE A 772 -8.49 -11.65 -4.26
CA PHE A 772 -8.85 -10.88 -5.45
C PHE A 772 -9.83 -11.68 -6.31
N ALA A 773 -10.68 -10.98 -7.07
CA ALA A 773 -11.65 -11.62 -7.94
C ALA A 773 -11.03 -12.01 -9.29
N VAL A 774 -11.22 -13.27 -9.68
CA VAL A 774 -10.95 -13.79 -11.02
C VAL A 774 -12.29 -13.99 -11.72
N LYS A 775 -12.45 -13.38 -12.90
CA LYS A 775 -13.66 -13.51 -13.71
C LYS A 775 -13.51 -14.64 -14.73
N HIS A 776 -14.52 -15.49 -14.80
CA HIS A 776 -14.65 -16.53 -15.82
C HIS A 776 -15.49 -16.04 -17.00
N GLY A 777 -15.37 -16.70 -18.15
CA GLY A 777 -16.06 -16.30 -19.39
C GLY A 777 -17.60 -16.37 -19.33
N ASP A 778 -18.17 -17.01 -18.31
CA ASP A 778 -19.61 -17.08 -18.05
C ASP A 778 -20.13 -15.95 -17.12
N GLY A 779 -19.24 -15.04 -16.70
CA GLY A 779 -19.55 -13.93 -15.79
C GLY A 779 -19.48 -14.29 -14.31
N SER A 780 -19.20 -15.54 -13.95
CA SER A 780 -18.96 -15.93 -12.55
C SER A 780 -17.63 -15.37 -12.03
N LYS A 781 -17.59 -15.06 -10.72
CA LYS A 781 -16.40 -14.57 -10.02
C LYS A 781 -15.91 -15.61 -9.03
N GLU A 782 -14.62 -15.88 -9.04
CA GLU A 782 -13.94 -16.73 -8.06
C GLU A 782 -12.97 -15.88 -7.24
N MET A 783 -13.03 -16.01 -5.91
CA MET A 783 -12.06 -15.37 -5.03
C MET A 783 -10.80 -16.23 -4.93
N ARG A 784 -9.67 -15.66 -5.34
CA ARG A 784 -8.37 -16.34 -5.32
C ARG A 784 -7.38 -15.62 -4.41
N ARG A 785 -6.43 -16.37 -3.88
CA ARG A 785 -5.21 -15.87 -3.25
C ARG A 785 -4.03 -16.57 -3.92
N ASP A 786 -2.94 -15.83 -4.11
CA ASP A 786 -1.69 -16.38 -4.63
C ASP A 786 -0.61 -16.37 -3.54
N VAL A 787 0.19 -17.43 -3.49
CA VAL A 787 1.43 -17.43 -2.71
C VAL A 787 2.47 -16.62 -3.48
N LEU A 788 3.29 -15.84 -2.78
CA LEU A 788 4.29 -14.94 -3.37
C LEU A 788 5.19 -15.65 -4.38
N ALA A 789 5.63 -16.88 -4.09
CA ALA A 789 6.48 -17.66 -4.98
C ALA A 789 5.81 -17.95 -6.34
N ASP A 790 4.50 -18.21 -6.34
CA ASP A 790 3.74 -18.52 -7.54
C ASP A 790 3.42 -17.24 -8.33
N ALA A 791 3.05 -16.16 -7.63
CA ALA A 791 2.83 -14.84 -8.23
C ALA A 791 4.11 -14.26 -8.87
N LEU A 792 5.29 -14.59 -8.35
CA LEU A 792 6.58 -14.24 -8.93
C LEU A 792 7.11 -15.28 -9.94
N GLU A 793 6.31 -16.29 -10.30
CA GLU A 793 6.63 -17.36 -11.25
C GLU A 793 7.94 -18.12 -10.95
N LEU A 794 8.29 -18.29 -9.67
CA LEU A 794 9.52 -18.98 -9.29
C LEU A 794 9.42 -20.47 -9.65
N ARG A 795 10.43 -21.01 -10.37
CA ARG A 795 10.43 -22.40 -10.88
C ARG A 795 11.35 -23.35 -10.12
N GLY A 796 12.36 -22.82 -9.42
CA GLY A 796 13.38 -23.58 -8.72
C GLY A 796 12.83 -24.51 -7.63
N SER A 797 13.53 -25.65 -7.44
CA SER A 797 13.40 -26.54 -6.29
C SER A 797 13.95 -25.88 -5.02
N GLY A 798 13.82 -26.55 -3.86
CA GLY A 798 14.25 -26.03 -2.55
C GLY A 798 15.71 -25.54 -2.49
N ASP A 799 16.57 -26.05 -3.38
CA ASP A 799 18.02 -25.74 -3.42
C ASP A 799 18.38 -24.54 -4.32
N GLY A 800 17.38 -23.94 -4.98
CA GLY A 800 17.56 -22.76 -5.84
C GLY A 800 17.66 -21.46 -5.05
N TRP A 801 18.35 -20.47 -5.63
CA TRP A 801 18.52 -19.13 -5.06
C TRP A 801 17.96 -18.06 -6.00
N LEU A 802 17.39 -17.02 -5.42
CA LEU A 802 16.85 -15.88 -6.13
C LEU A 802 17.75 -14.67 -5.91
N ARG A 803 18.34 -14.18 -7.00
CA ARG A 803 18.99 -12.86 -7.06
C ARG A 803 17.91 -11.81 -7.18
N LEU A 804 17.97 -10.83 -6.30
CA LEU A 804 17.08 -9.68 -6.22
C LEU A 804 17.93 -8.43 -6.40
N ARG A 805 17.55 -7.51 -7.28
CA ARG A 805 18.14 -6.18 -7.32
C ARG A 805 17.09 -5.15 -6.96
N ASP A 806 17.40 -4.30 -5.99
CA ASP A 806 16.59 -3.12 -5.71
C ASP A 806 17.02 -1.99 -6.64
N ARG A 807 16.08 -1.52 -7.46
CA ARG A 807 16.32 -0.46 -8.43
C ARG A 807 16.67 0.88 -7.77
N ARG A 808 16.16 1.16 -6.55
CA ARG A 808 16.41 2.44 -5.87
C ARG A 808 17.82 2.51 -5.30
N SER A 809 18.23 1.53 -4.51
CA SER A 809 19.57 1.49 -3.92
C SER A 809 20.64 0.98 -4.88
N GLY A 810 20.25 0.26 -5.94
CA GLY A 810 21.15 -0.45 -6.84
C GLY A 810 21.78 -1.70 -6.22
N LEU A 811 21.43 -2.04 -4.98
CA LEU A 811 21.99 -3.19 -4.26
C LEU A 811 21.33 -4.50 -4.72
N GLU A 812 22.16 -5.53 -4.83
CA GLU A 812 21.76 -6.90 -5.09
C GLU A 812 21.73 -7.71 -3.80
N SER A 813 20.79 -8.63 -3.66
CA SER A 813 20.73 -9.55 -2.52
C SER A 813 20.27 -10.94 -2.97
N LEU A 814 20.53 -11.95 -2.13
CA LEU A 814 20.34 -13.35 -2.48
C LEU A 814 19.39 -14.04 -1.50
N ARG A 815 18.28 -14.62 -1.98
CA ARG A 815 17.28 -15.30 -1.13
C ARG A 815 17.13 -16.75 -1.52
N SER A 816 16.93 -17.64 -0.54
CA SER A 816 16.61 -19.04 -0.84
C SER A 816 15.20 -19.12 -1.43
N ILE A 817 15.05 -19.82 -2.55
CA ILE A 817 13.73 -20.10 -3.14
C ILE A 817 12.93 -21.02 -2.22
N GLY A 818 13.60 -21.97 -1.55
CA GLY A 818 12.99 -22.79 -0.50
C GLY A 818 12.38 -21.96 0.63
N GLU A 819 13.13 -20.99 1.18
CA GLU A 819 12.62 -20.09 2.24
C GLU A 819 11.42 -19.26 1.76
N ILE A 820 11.47 -18.73 0.52
CA ILE A 820 10.36 -17.95 -0.04
C ILE A 820 9.10 -18.80 -0.19
N ARG A 821 9.22 -20.07 -0.58
CA ARG A 821 8.07 -20.99 -0.68
C ARG A 821 7.50 -21.37 0.69
N ASP A 822 8.37 -21.65 1.65
CA ASP A 822 7.95 -22.17 2.97
C ASP A 822 7.42 -21.07 3.89
N ARG A 823 8.09 -19.91 3.90
CA ARG A 823 7.85 -18.81 4.85
C ARG A 823 7.48 -17.48 4.19
N GLY A 824 7.77 -17.29 2.92
CA GLY A 824 7.63 -16.01 2.22
C GLY A 824 8.94 -15.20 2.20
N LEU A 825 8.86 -13.96 1.73
CA LEU A 825 10.00 -13.04 1.71
C LEU A 825 10.02 -12.17 2.97
N TYR A 826 11.09 -12.24 3.75
CA TYR A 826 11.32 -11.33 4.86
C TYR A 826 11.80 -9.95 4.39
N VAL A 827 11.18 -8.91 4.92
CA VAL A 827 11.56 -7.50 4.72
C VAL A 827 11.77 -6.81 6.06
N ALA A 828 12.81 -5.97 6.14
CA ALA A 828 13.05 -5.05 7.25
C ALA A 828 13.23 -3.66 6.65
N LEU A 829 12.45 -2.71 7.12
CA LEU A 829 12.27 -1.40 6.50
C LEU A 829 12.47 -0.29 7.53
N GLY A 830 13.26 0.72 7.18
CA GLY A 830 13.40 1.98 7.88
C GLY A 830 12.24 2.94 7.61
N ALA A 831 12.39 4.18 8.09
CA ALA A 831 11.39 5.23 7.90
C ALA A 831 11.25 5.58 6.41
N TYR A 832 10.03 5.54 5.88
CA TYR A 832 9.74 5.86 4.47
C TYR A 832 10.56 5.05 3.44
N GLU A 833 11.11 3.90 3.86
CA GLU A 833 11.94 3.08 2.98
C GLU A 833 11.09 2.41 1.90
N CYS A 834 11.62 2.38 0.68
CA CYS A 834 10.99 1.76 -0.47
C CYS A 834 11.97 0.82 -1.17
N LEU A 835 11.50 -0.38 -1.50
CA LEU A 835 12.18 -1.38 -2.31
C LEU A 835 11.42 -1.55 -3.62
N VAL A 836 12.13 -1.50 -4.74
CA VAL A 836 11.59 -1.83 -6.06
C VAL A 836 12.42 -2.97 -6.64
N LEU A 837 11.95 -4.20 -6.42
CA LEU A 837 12.63 -5.43 -6.80
C LEU A 837 12.10 -5.91 -8.16
N ASP A 838 12.81 -5.59 -9.24
CA ASP A 838 12.28 -5.81 -10.58
C ASP A 838 13.29 -6.45 -11.56
N GLU A 839 14.46 -6.82 -11.05
CA GLU A 839 15.35 -7.81 -11.66
C GLU A 839 15.42 -9.04 -10.74
N LEU A 840 14.51 -9.99 -10.98
CA LEU A 840 14.40 -11.23 -10.23
C LEU A 840 15.02 -12.37 -11.06
N ARG A 841 16.17 -12.93 -10.66
CA ARG A 841 16.84 -14.01 -11.42
C ARG A 841 17.10 -15.24 -10.57
N GLU A 842 16.60 -16.38 -11.01
CA GLU A 842 16.90 -17.66 -10.37
C GLU A 842 18.30 -18.13 -10.76
N VAL A 843 19.07 -18.59 -9.78
CA VAL A 843 20.40 -19.18 -9.92
C VAL A 843 20.50 -20.46 -9.10
N ALA A 844 21.27 -21.43 -9.60
CA ALA A 844 21.55 -22.68 -8.90
C ALA A 844 22.95 -22.61 -8.28
N SER A 845 23.11 -23.06 -7.03
CA SER A 845 24.44 -23.20 -6.41
C SER A 845 25.20 -24.33 -7.11
N THR A 846 26.44 -24.06 -7.51
CA THR A 846 27.33 -25.01 -8.19
C THR A 846 28.76 -24.87 -7.67
N ALA A 847 29.65 -25.80 -8.06
CA ALA A 847 31.07 -25.76 -7.74
C ALA A 847 31.74 -24.44 -8.14
N GLU A 848 31.44 -23.98 -9.35
CA GLU A 848 32.02 -22.80 -9.97
C GLU A 848 31.34 -21.51 -9.47
N ALA A 849 30.11 -21.62 -8.98
CA ALA A 849 29.33 -20.53 -8.44
C ALA A 849 28.59 -20.96 -7.14
N PRO A 850 29.30 -21.05 -6.00
CA PRO A 850 28.76 -21.55 -4.74
C PRO A 850 27.88 -20.48 -4.04
N TRP A 851 26.73 -20.17 -4.66
CA TRP A 851 25.78 -19.16 -4.18
C TRP A 851 25.30 -19.39 -2.75
N ALA A 852 25.12 -20.66 -2.35
CA ALA A 852 24.71 -20.99 -0.98
C ALA A 852 25.77 -20.61 0.06
N ALA A 853 27.03 -20.95 -0.20
CA ALA A 853 28.15 -20.61 0.68
C ALA A 853 28.40 -19.10 0.70
N LEU A 854 28.28 -18.43 -0.46
CA LEU A 854 28.36 -16.97 -0.53
C LEU A 854 27.26 -16.31 0.33
N ALA A 855 26.02 -16.79 0.25
CA ALA A 855 24.90 -16.27 1.05
C ALA A 855 25.13 -16.41 2.56
N ALA A 856 25.77 -17.50 3.00
CA ALA A 856 26.16 -17.68 4.39
C ALA A 856 27.22 -16.65 4.83
N GLU A 857 28.17 -16.30 3.96
CA GLU A 857 29.24 -15.33 4.26
C GLU A 857 28.73 -13.89 4.29
N ILE A 858 28.00 -13.45 3.25
CA ILE A 858 27.55 -12.04 3.16
C ILE A 858 26.30 -11.75 4.00
N GLY A 859 25.64 -12.81 4.49
CA GLY A 859 24.31 -12.77 5.07
C GLY A 859 23.25 -12.62 4.00
N SER A 860 22.43 -13.66 3.79
CA SER A 860 21.42 -13.73 2.71
C SER A 860 20.48 -12.52 2.64
N ARG A 861 20.28 -11.80 3.75
CA ARG A 861 19.37 -10.65 3.83
C ARG A 861 20.03 -9.30 3.49
N ARG A 862 21.36 -9.22 3.44
CA ARG A 862 22.10 -7.97 3.23
C ARG A 862 22.26 -7.67 1.75
N GLY A 863 21.96 -6.42 1.36
CA GLY A 863 22.26 -5.92 0.02
C GLY A 863 23.76 -5.68 -0.17
N VAL A 864 24.31 -6.10 -1.31
CA VAL A 864 25.68 -5.84 -1.76
C VAL A 864 25.67 -5.15 -3.13
N PRO A 865 26.66 -4.32 -3.48
CA PRO A 865 26.65 -3.61 -4.76
C PRO A 865 26.69 -4.50 -6.01
N SER A 866 27.25 -5.72 -5.90
CA SER A 866 27.31 -6.69 -7.00
C SER A 866 27.52 -8.09 -6.45
N LEU A 867 26.57 -9.00 -6.70
CA LEU A 867 26.71 -10.41 -6.33
C LEU A 867 27.77 -11.11 -7.18
N ASP A 868 27.95 -10.72 -8.44
CA ASP A 868 28.98 -11.33 -9.31
C ASP A 868 30.40 -11.01 -8.83
N LYS A 869 30.65 -9.76 -8.40
CA LYS A 869 31.93 -9.40 -7.80
C LYS A 869 32.15 -10.14 -6.47
N ALA A 870 31.13 -10.16 -5.61
CA ALA A 870 31.19 -10.87 -4.34
C ALA A 870 31.49 -12.36 -4.54
N LEU A 871 30.84 -13.00 -5.51
CA LEU A 871 31.10 -14.39 -5.88
C LEU A 871 32.53 -14.60 -6.41
N ALA A 872 32.99 -13.74 -7.32
CA ALA A 872 34.34 -13.86 -7.88
C ALA A 872 35.43 -13.69 -6.81
N ASP A 873 35.25 -12.76 -5.87
CA ASP A 873 36.16 -12.55 -4.74
C ASP A 873 36.10 -13.74 -3.78
N PHE A 874 34.90 -14.26 -3.48
CA PHE A 874 34.69 -15.46 -2.65
C PHE A 874 35.39 -16.70 -3.22
N VAL A 875 35.25 -16.95 -4.52
CA VAL A 875 35.90 -18.07 -5.21
C VAL A 875 37.41 -17.87 -5.28
N ARG A 876 37.88 -16.66 -5.60
CA ARG A 876 39.33 -16.36 -5.71
C ARG A 876 40.06 -16.53 -4.38
N ALA A 877 39.45 -16.11 -3.27
CA ALA A 877 40.02 -16.27 -1.94
C ALA A 877 40.23 -17.74 -1.56
N ARG A 878 39.48 -18.65 -2.18
CA ARG A 878 39.44 -20.08 -1.84
C ARG A 878 40.01 -20.98 -2.95
N ALA A 879 40.48 -20.41 -4.05
CA ALA A 879 41.10 -21.15 -5.14
C ALA A 879 42.54 -21.58 -4.77
N PRO A 880 42.95 -22.82 -5.03
CA PRO A 880 44.34 -23.25 -4.84
C PRO A 880 45.29 -22.47 -5.78
N ALA A 881 46.52 -22.21 -5.31
CA ALA A 881 47.54 -21.51 -6.10
C ALA A 881 47.91 -22.29 -7.38
N ALA A 882 48.22 -21.57 -8.46
CA ALA A 882 48.65 -22.20 -9.71
C ALA A 882 50.05 -22.84 -9.54
N PRO A 883 50.29 -24.07 -10.04
CA PRO A 883 51.53 -24.79 -9.78
C PRO A 883 52.75 -24.08 -10.39
N GLY A 884 53.71 -23.71 -9.54
CA GLY A 884 55.02 -23.20 -9.94
C GLY A 884 55.89 -24.29 -10.59
N ARG A 885 56.82 -23.89 -11.46
CA ARG A 885 57.77 -24.79 -12.13
C ARG A 885 58.90 -25.14 -11.15
N LEU A 886 58.81 -26.30 -10.49
CA LEU A 886 59.80 -26.76 -9.52
C LEU A 886 61.12 -27.21 -10.19
N PRO A 887 62.27 -27.12 -9.48
CA PRO A 887 63.55 -27.66 -9.93
C PRO A 887 63.54 -29.20 -10.04
N ALA A 888 64.49 -29.76 -10.78
CA ALA A 888 64.68 -31.21 -10.88
C ALA A 888 65.23 -31.78 -9.56
N LEU A 889 64.66 -32.88 -9.08
CA LEU A 889 65.10 -33.54 -7.85
C LEU A 889 66.45 -34.25 -8.03
N ASP A 890 67.44 -33.88 -7.22
CA ASP A 890 68.71 -34.64 -7.10
C ASP A 890 68.47 -35.92 -6.29
N SER A 891 68.05 -36.97 -7.00
CA SER A 891 67.71 -38.25 -6.39
C SER A 891 68.92 -38.98 -5.81
N GLU A 892 70.14 -38.71 -6.27
CA GLU A 892 71.34 -39.38 -5.79
C GLU A 892 71.79 -38.79 -4.45
N ALA A 893 71.82 -37.46 -4.33
CA ALA A 893 72.11 -36.78 -3.08
C ALA A 893 71.08 -37.13 -1.99
N LEU A 894 69.79 -37.18 -2.34
CA LEU A 894 68.72 -37.54 -1.41
C LEU A 894 68.83 -39.00 -0.94
N ARG A 895 69.17 -39.94 -1.84
CA ARG A 895 69.43 -41.34 -1.46
C ARG A 895 70.60 -41.46 -0.49
N ALA A 896 71.73 -40.81 -0.81
CA ALA A 896 72.92 -40.85 0.05
C ALA A 896 72.64 -40.31 1.46
N TRP A 897 71.85 -39.24 1.57
CA TRP A 897 71.42 -38.70 2.86
C TRP A 897 70.54 -39.70 3.63
N LEU A 898 69.52 -40.29 2.98
CA LEU A 898 68.64 -41.27 3.63
C LEU A 898 69.40 -42.56 4.02
N ASP A 899 70.34 -43.02 3.21
CA ASP A 899 71.21 -44.16 3.53
C ASP A 899 72.05 -43.91 4.79
N GLU A 900 72.62 -42.70 4.95
CA GLU A 900 73.36 -42.31 6.15
C GLU A 900 72.47 -42.37 7.41
N ARG A 901 71.23 -41.86 7.32
CA ARG A 901 70.28 -41.88 8.45
C ARG A 901 69.79 -43.29 8.74
N THR A 902 69.64 -44.14 7.73
CA THR A 902 69.36 -45.56 7.93
C THR A 902 70.51 -46.28 8.65
N ALA A 903 71.76 -45.98 8.28
CA ALA A 903 72.94 -46.56 8.93
C ALA A 903 73.06 -46.12 10.41
N ASN A 904 72.70 -44.88 10.71
CA ASN A 904 72.71 -44.33 12.08
C ASN A 904 71.46 -44.68 12.91
N HIS A 905 70.51 -45.44 12.33
CA HIS A 905 69.21 -45.77 12.94
C HIS A 905 68.25 -44.58 13.15
N ASP A 906 68.53 -43.44 12.51
CA ASP A 906 67.69 -42.24 12.51
C ASP A 906 66.51 -42.34 11.53
N PHE A 907 66.56 -43.28 10.57
CA PHE A 907 65.50 -43.54 9.60
C PHE A 907 65.31 -45.04 9.36
N ARG A 908 64.06 -45.51 9.51
CA ARG A 908 63.66 -46.88 9.18
C ARG A 908 62.25 -46.86 8.64
N GLY A 909 62.12 -47.02 7.34
CA GLY A 909 60.87 -46.70 6.68
C GLY A 909 60.98 -46.58 5.17
N HIS A 910 59.94 -45.99 4.60
CA HIS A 910 59.81 -45.72 3.18
C HIS A 910 59.59 -44.22 2.96
N ALA A 911 60.25 -43.66 1.94
CA ALA A 911 60.01 -42.31 1.47
C ALA A 911 59.63 -42.32 -0.01
N LEU A 912 58.54 -41.62 -0.34
CA LEU A 912 57.96 -41.50 -1.67
C LEU A 912 57.74 -40.02 -2.00
N VAL A 913 58.16 -39.63 -3.21
CA VAL A 913 57.72 -38.39 -3.83
C VAL A 913 56.85 -38.75 -5.03
N TRP A 914 55.65 -38.19 -5.08
CA TRP A 914 54.63 -38.47 -6.06
C TRP A 914 54.21 -37.18 -6.77
N ARG A 915 54.18 -37.21 -8.11
CA ARG A 915 53.84 -36.06 -8.94
C ARG A 915 53.10 -36.54 -10.18
N ALA A 916 52.01 -35.86 -10.52
CA ALA A 916 51.22 -36.14 -11.73
C ALA A 916 50.82 -37.62 -11.90
N GLY A 917 50.44 -38.28 -10.81
CA GLY A 917 50.01 -39.68 -10.82
C GLY A 917 51.14 -40.71 -10.91
N GLU A 918 52.41 -40.28 -10.79
CA GLU A 918 53.57 -41.17 -10.86
C GLU A 918 54.59 -40.93 -9.73
N PRO A 919 55.30 -41.98 -9.28
CA PRO A 919 56.34 -41.88 -8.27
C PRO A 919 57.66 -41.38 -8.88
N VAL A 920 58.08 -40.17 -8.53
CA VAL A 920 59.33 -39.57 -9.02
C VAL A 920 60.54 -39.87 -8.15
N PHE A 921 60.33 -40.32 -6.90
CA PHE A 921 61.37 -40.81 -6.00
C PHE A 921 60.84 -41.90 -5.08
N ARG A 922 61.65 -42.92 -4.83
CA ARG A 922 61.36 -44.01 -3.88
C ARG A 922 62.62 -44.39 -3.12
N PHE A 923 62.52 -44.51 -1.82
CA PHE A 923 63.57 -45.00 -0.94
C PHE A 923 62.99 -45.94 0.12
N SER A 924 63.68 -47.03 0.40
CA SER A 924 63.36 -47.97 1.48
C SER A 924 64.62 -48.20 2.30
N GLY A 925 64.54 -47.97 3.60
CA GLY A 925 65.68 -48.07 4.51
C GLY A 925 65.35 -48.87 5.77
N GLY A 926 66.27 -49.76 6.15
CA GLY A 926 66.17 -50.55 7.38
C GLY A 926 65.26 -51.79 7.27
N SER A 927 64.81 -52.31 8.42
CA SER A 927 64.06 -53.58 8.49
C SER A 927 62.60 -53.40 8.94
N ALA A 928 61.66 -53.92 8.16
CA ALA A 928 60.24 -54.03 8.51
C ALA A 928 60.02 -54.97 9.71
N SER A 929 60.78 -56.07 9.79
CA SER A 929 60.85 -56.90 10.99
C SER A 929 62.29 -57.23 11.33
N ARG A 930 62.73 -56.74 12.48
CA ARG A 930 64.11 -56.89 12.96
C ARG A 930 64.38 -58.32 13.45
N ALA A 931 63.38 -58.94 14.09
CA ALA A 931 63.48 -60.32 14.59
C ALA A 931 63.58 -61.36 13.45
N HIS A 932 62.97 -61.06 12.29
CA HIS A 932 62.91 -61.97 11.15
C HIS A 932 63.81 -61.55 9.97
N GLY A 933 64.60 -60.47 10.12
CA GLY A 933 65.51 -60.00 9.07
C GLY A 933 64.81 -59.50 7.80
N VAL A 934 63.55 -59.06 7.90
CA VAL A 934 62.76 -58.61 6.74
C VAL A 934 63.07 -57.14 6.47
N ALA A 935 63.59 -56.84 5.29
CA ALA A 935 63.87 -55.47 4.84
C ALA A 935 62.59 -54.71 4.48
N VAL A 936 62.59 -53.39 4.70
CA VAL A 936 61.55 -52.50 4.16
C VAL A 936 61.64 -52.50 2.63
N ASN A 937 60.48 -52.48 1.96
CA ASN A 937 60.35 -52.37 0.50
C ASN A 937 59.03 -51.64 0.13
N ASP A 938 58.82 -51.40 -1.17
CA ASP A 938 57.64 -50.69 -1.70
C ASP A 938 56.28 -51.30 -1.31
N ALA A 939 56.21 -52.60 -1.00
CA ALA A 939 54.98 -53.29 -0.60
C ALA A 939 54.81 -53.41 0.93
N THR A 940 55.73 -52.84 1.70
CA THR A 940 55.66 -52.85 3.17
C THR A 940 54.53 -51.94 3.63
N ARG A 941 53.68 -52.46 4.52
CA ARG A 941 52.58 -51.71 5.12
C ARG A 941 53.01 -51.14 6.47
N PHE A 942 52.52 -49.95 6.79
CA PHE A 942 52.80 -49.24 8.02
C PHE A 942 51.49 -48.81 8.67
N ALA A 943 51.41 -48.90 10.00
CA ALA A 943 50.46 -48.08 10.73
C ALA A 943 50.85 -46.60 10.57
N VAL A 944 49.88 -45.70 10.42
CA VAL A 944 50.15 -44.28 10.13
C VAL A 944 49.47 -43.30 11.10
N ALA A 945 49.01 -43.81 12.25
CA ALA A 945 48.46 -43.00 13.33
C ALA A 945 47.42 -41.99 12.82
N SER A 946 47.56 -40.71 13.18
CA SER A 946 46.62 -39.63 12.90
C SER A 946 46.35 -39.31 11.42
N ILE A 947 47.14 -39.80 10.45
CA ILE A 947 46.75 -39.72 9.03
C ILE A 947 45.37 -40.37 8.80
N THR A 948 44.97 -41.30 9.68
CA THR A 948 43.63 -41.89 9.72
C THR A 948 42.50 -40.86 9.77
N LYS A 949 42.70 -39.70 10.41
CA LYS A 949 41.67 -38.65 10.53
C LYS A 949 41.22 -38.12 9.17
N MET A 950 42.12 -38.07 8.17
CA MET A 950 41.76 -37.73 6.79
C MET A 950 40.77 -38.74 6.22
N VAL A 951 40.96 -40.04 6.49
CA VAL A 951 40.06 -41.11 6.04
C VAL A 951 38.70 -40.98 6.74
N THR A 952 38.69 -40.84 8.07
CA THR A 952 37.47 -40.66 8.86
C THR A 952 36.66 -39.44 8.43
N ALA A 953 37.31 -38.29 8.27
CA ALA A 953 36.64 -37.06 7.83
C ALA A 953 36.07 -37.19 6.42
N THR A 954 36.81 -37.83 5.51
CA THR A 954 36.31 -38.08 4.15
C THR A 954 35.05 -38.93 4.16
N ALA A 955 35.02 -40.02 4.93
CA ALA A 955 33.84 -40.87 5.05
C ALA A 955 32.65 -40.12 5.65
N ALA A 956 32.88 -39.32 6.70
CA ALA A 956 31.84 -38.48 7.31
C ALA A 956 31.24 -37.50 6.28
N LEU A 957 32.08 -36.81 5.51
CA LEU A 957 31.66 -35.85 4.50
C LEU A 957 30.92 -36.54 3.33
N ARG A 958 31.31 -37.74 2.91
CA ARG A 958 30.54 -38.53 1.91
C ARG A 958 29.15 -38.88 2.40
N LEU A 959 29.00 -39.19 3.68
CA LEU A 959 27.70 -39.43 4.28
C LEU A 959 26.87 -38.14 4.40
N VAL A 960 27.51 -36.97 4.51
CA VAL A 960 26.84 -35.65 4.39
C VAL A 960 26.30 -35.44 2.97
N GLU A 961 27.08 -35.75 1.92
CA GLU A 961 26.60 -35.64 0.51
C GLU A 961 25.39 -36.52 0.22
N ARG A 962 25.31 -37.66 0.91
CA ARG A 962 24.20 -38.60 0.80
C ARG A 962 23.01 -38.24 1.69
N GLY A 963 23.09 -37.15 2.45
CA GLY A 963 22.07 -36.71 3.39
C GLY A 963 21.88 -37.63 4.60
N LEU A 964 22.84 -38.51 4.90
CA LEU A 964 22.81 -39.40 6.07
C LEU A 964 23.40 -38.72 7.32
N LEU A 965 24.36 -37.82 7.13
CA LEU A 965 24.86 -36.90 8.15
C LEU A 965 24.62 -35.47 7.72
N ASP A 966 24.75 -34.54 8.66
CA ASP A 966 24.71 -33.11 8.42
C ASP A 966 25.79 -32.44 9.29
N LEU A 967 26.53 -31.49 8.70
CA LEU A 967 27.65 -30.82 9.36
C LEU A 967 27.21 -29.97 10.57
N HIS A 968 26.01 -29.39 10.52
CA HIS A 968 25.52 -28.40 11.48
C HIS A 968 24.33 -28.89 12.30
N ARG A 969 23.83 -30.11 12.04
CA ARG A 969 22.83 -30.76 12.88
C ARG A 969 23.40 -31.14 14.25
N PRO A 970 22.62 -30.98 15.35
CA PRO A 970 23.02 -31.41 16.68
C PRO A 970 23.37 -32.91 16.75
N LEU A 971 24.58 -33.23 17.22
CA LEU A 971 25.05 -34.63 17.37
C LEU A 971 24.25 -35.43 18.40
N VAL A 972 23.60 -34.76 19.35
CA VAL A 972 22.70 -35.40 20.32
C VAL A 972 21.48 -36.06 19.66
N GLU A 973 21.16 -35.71 18.42
CA GLU A 973 20.11 -36.37 17.63
C GLU A 973 20.64 -37.60 16.86
N VAL A 974 21.96 -37.69 16.67
CA VAL A 974 22.61 -38.74 15.89
C VAL A 974 23.15 -39.84 16.79
N LEU A 975 23.87 -39.48 17.86
CA LEU A 975 24.51 -40.43 18.76
C LEU A 975 23.49 -41.04 19.75
N PRO A 976 23.53 -42.35 20.01
CA PRO A 976 22.77 -42.98 21.10
C PRO A 976 23.11 -42.36 22.46
N PRO A 977 22.17 -42.24 23.43
CA PRO A 977 22.42 -41.67 24.75
C PRO A 977 23.65 -42.25 25.46
N GLU A 978 23.86 -43.57 25.33
CA GLU A 978 24.98 -44.31 25.89
C GLU A 978 26.31 -44.05 25.20
N HIS A 979 26.37 -43.29 24.10
CA HIS A 979 27.61 -42.90 23.42
C HIS A 979 27.94 -41.40 23.59
N ARG A 980 27.08 -40.63 24.26
CA ARG A 980 27.24 -39.19 24.43
C ARG A 980 28.16 -38.90 25.63
N PRO A 981 29.22 -38.08 25.47
CA PRO A 981 29.91 -37.46 26.59
C PRO A 981 28.95 -36.65 27.46
N VAL A 982 29.18 -36.60 28.77
CA VAL A 982 28.31 -35.87 29.72
C VAL A 982 28.26 -34.36 29.42
N ALA A 983 29.32 -33.83 28.83
CA ALA A 983 29.43 -32.42 28.47
C ALA A 983 28.83 -32.06 27.10
N MET A 984 28.33 -33.04 26.33
CA MET A 984 27.76 -32.80 25.01
C MET A 984 26.37 -32.16 25.11
N THR A 985 26.16 -31.08 24.34
CA THR A 985 24.91 -30.32 24.26
C THR A 985 24.35 -30.31 22.83
N ALA A 986 23.17 -29.72 22.62
CA ALA A 986 22.58 -29.53 21.29
C ALA A 986 23.40 -28.59 20.38
N GLU A 987 24.38 -27.87 20.91
CA GLU A 987 25.28 -27.00 20.13
C GLU A 987 26.45 -27.77 19.50
N HIS A 988 26.71 -29.01 19.93
CA HIS A 988 27.79 -29.82 19.38
C HIS A 988 27.34 -30.48 18.08
N THR A 989 28.12 -30.31 17.02
CA THR A 989 27.79 -30.74 15.64
C THR A 989 28.96 -31.49 15.04
N LEU A 990 28.73 -32.16 13.90
CA LEU A 990 29.79 -32.89 13.19
C LEU A 990 30.91 -31.93 12.72
N HIS A 991 30.57 -30.71 12.31
CA HIS A 991 31.53 -29.64 12.01
C HIS A 991 32.54 -29.48 13.15
N HIS A 992 32.05 -29.28 14.38
CA HIS A 992 32.90 -29.07 15.55
C HIS A 992 33.87 -30.23 15.84
N LEU A 993 33.46 -31.48 15.56
CA LEU A 993 34.34 -32.64 15.71
C LEU A 993 35.43 -32.65 14.65
N LEU A 994 35.06 -32.52 13.37
CA LEU A 994 35.97 -32.65 12.24
C LEU A 994 36.97 -31.48 12.14
N SER A 995 36.67 -30.32 12.73
CA SER A 995 37.54 -29.14 12.77
C SER A 995 38.29 -28.94 14.09
N HIS A 996 38.19 -29.86 15.06
CA HIS A 996 38.75 -29.73 16.41
C HIS A 996 38.31 -28.46 17.18
N THR A 997 37.04 -28.07 17.05
CA THR A 997 36.46 -26.91 17.75
C THR A 997 35.35 -27.30 18.73
N SER A 998 35.28 -28.56 19.16
CA SER A 998 34.22 -29.05 20.05
C SER A 998 34.28 -28.51 21.48
N GLY A 999 35.47 -28.20 21.99
CA GLY A 999 35.68 -27.88 23.41
C GLY A 999 35.51 -29.07 24.38
N LEU A 1000 35.34 -30.29 23.85
CA LEU A 1000 35.22 -31.53 24.62
C LEU A 1000 36.61 -32.05 25.06
N ALA A 1001 36.69 -32.60 26.27
CA ALA A 1001 37.94 -33.15 26.81
C ALA A 1001 38.47 -34.33 26.00
N ASN A 1002 39.80 -34.38 25.84
CA ASN A 1002 40.52 -35.50 25.25
C ASN A 1002 40.91 -36.56 26.31
N TYR A 1003 41.23 -37.79 25.90
CA TYR A 1003 41.62 -38.87 26.81
C TYR A 1003 43.11 -38.86 27.20
N HIS A 1004 43.90 -37.98 26.58
CA HIS A 1004 45.29 -37.68 26.92
C HIS A 1004 45.58 -36.20 26.64
N ASP A 1005 46.75 -35.74 27.10
CA ASP A 1005 47.24 -34.39 26.85
C ASP A 1005 48.18 -34.40 25.65
N ASP A 1006 47.72 -33.84 24.53
CA ASP A 1006 48.49 -33.70 23.29
C ASP A 1006 49.74 -32.80 23.44
N ASN A 1007 49.84 -32.01 24.52
CA ASN A 1007 51.04 -31.21 24.80
C ASN A 1007 52.15 -32.03 25.50
N ASP A 1008 51.89 -33.28 25.88
CA ASP A 1008 52.89 -34.13 26.53
C ASP A 1008 53.90 -34.71 25.53
N GLN A 1009 55.10 -34.14 25.52
CA GLN A 1009 56.21 -34.56 24.66
C GLN A 1009 56.86 -35.90 25.06
N THR A 1010 56.45 -36.52 26.17
CA THR A 1010 57.09 -37.72 26.74
C THR A 1010 56.32 -39.02 26.50
N TRP A 1011 55.16 -38.97 25.82
CA TRP A 1011 54.21 -40.08 25.68
C TRP A 1011 53.62 -40.62 26.99
N ALA A 1012 53.92 -40.01 28.15
CA ALA A 1012 53.52 -40.52 29.45
C ALA A 1012 52.01 -40.45 29.65
N SER A 1013 51.40 -39.32 29.29
CA SER A 1013 49.97 -39.04 29.31
C SER A 1013 49.21 -40.00 28.40
N PHE A 1014 49.66 -40.15 27.15
CA PHE A 1014 49.10 -41.10 26.19
C PHE A 1014 49.19 -42.55 26.68
N THR A 1015 50.36 -42.97 27.16
CA THR A 1015 50.58 -44.35 27.63
C THR A 1015 49.79 -44.67 28.90
N SER A 1016 49.60 -43.68 29.79
CA SER A 1016 48.83 -43.86 31.03
C SER A 1016 47.34 -44.12 30.80
N ALA A 1017 46.79 -43.74 29.64
CA ALA A 1017 45.42 -44.11 29.27
C ALA A 1017 45.25 -45.63 29.23
N TRP A 1018 46.31 -46.36 28.85
CA TRP A 1018 46.31 -47.82 28.74
C TRP A 1018 46.37 -48.55 30.09
N ASP A 1019 46.72 -47.86 31.18
CA ASP A 1019 46.60 -48.39 32.54
C ASP A 1019 45.13 -48.51 32.97
N ARG A 1020 44.26 -47.66 32.41
CA ARG A 1020 42.81 -47.66 32.69
C ARG A 1020 42.06 -48.68 31.83
N ILE A 1021 42.47 -48.81 30.56
CA ILE A 1021 41.93 -49.77 29.61
C ILE A 1021 43.09 -50.42 28.86
N PRO A 1022 43.42 -51.69 29.12
CA PRO A 1022 44.52 -52.34 28.41
C PRO A 1022 44.27 -52.35 26.89
N THR A 1023 45.29 -51.98 26.11
CA THR A 1023 45.18 -51.79 24.65
C THR A 1023 44.58 -52.97 23.88
N TYR A 1024 44.81 -54.19 24.36
CA TYR A 1024 44.30 -55.42 23.74
C TYR A 1024 42.79 -55.67 23.96
N HIS A 1025 42.14 -54.88 24.83
CA HIS A 1025 40.68 -54.88 25.00
C HIS A 1025 39.95 -53.94 24.03
N VAL A 1026 40.67 -53.01 23.39
CA VAL A 1026 40.07 -52.01 22.49
C VAL A 1026 39.92 -52.61 21.09
N ARG A 1027 38.69 -52.90 20.68
CA ARG A 1027 38.35 -53.48 19.36
C ARG A 1027 37.46 -52.58 18.52
N ARG A 1028 36.65 -51.72 19.15
CA ARG A 1028 35.68 -50.85 18.49
C ARG A 1028 35.74 -49.43 19.04
N PRO A 1029 35.28 -48.41 18.30
CA PRO A 1029 35.30 -47.02 18.77
C PRO A 1029 34.65 -46.82 20.14
N ALA A 1030 33.58 -47.57 20.44
CA ALA A 1030 32.86 -47.50 21.71
C ALA A 1030 33.71 -47.91 22.93
N ASP A 1031 34.73 -48.76 22.74
CA ASP A 1031 35.61 -49.23 23.82
C ASP A 1031 36.51 -48.11 24.36
N MET A 1032 36.68 -47.01 23.61
CA MET A 1032 37.46 -45.83 24.01
C MET A 1032 36.67 -44.86 24.90
N LEU A 1033 35.33 -44.93 24.89
CA LEU A 1033 34.45 -44.00 25.62
C LEU A 1033 34.75 -43.88 27.13
N PRO A 1034 35.10 -44.95 27.88
CA PRO A 1034 35.36 -44.82 29.32
C PRO A 1034 36.58 -43.94 29.66
N LEU A 1035 37.41 -43.57 28.68
CA LEU A 1035 38.56 -42.70 28.89
C LEU A 1035 38.17 -41.22 29.02
N PHE A 1036 37.14 -40.77 28.29
CA PHE A 1036 36.80 -39.33 28.18
C PHE A 1036 35.31 -38.97 28.37
N ARG A 1037 34.38 -39.94 28.38
CA ARG A 1037 32.93 -39.67 28.45
C ARG A 1037 32.51 -38.79 29.62
N ASP A 1038 33.09 -39.05 30.80
CA ASP A 1038 32.68 -38.41 32.05
C ASP A 1038 33.50 -37.16 32.38
N LEU A 1039 34.35 -36.71 31.45
CA LEU A 1039 35.16 -35.50 31.61
C LEU A 1039 34.34 -34.25 31.25
N PRO A 1040 34.55 -33.11 31.95
CA PRO A 1040 33.88 -31.86 31.62
C PRO A 1040 34.40 -31.25 30.32
N ALA A 1041 33.57 -30.48 29.62
CA ALA A 1041 34.05 -29.59 28.55
C ALA A 1041 34.94 -28.49 29.13
N PHE A 1042 35.97 -28.09 28.39
CA PHE A 1042 36.87 -27.00 28.79
C PHE A 1042 36.58 -25.69 28.04
N ALA A 1043 35.76 -25.72 26.98
CA ALA A 1043 35.31 -24.55 26.26
C ALA A 1043 33.94 -24.80 25.58
N PRO A 1044 33.17 -23.76 25.24
CA PRO A 1044 31.99 -23.90 24.38
C PRO A 1044 32.37 -24.29 22.94
N PRO A 1045 31.50 -25.01 22.20
CA PRO A 1045 31.78 -25.41 20.83
C PRO A 1045 31.94 -24.19 19.90
N GLY A 1046 32.87 -24.28 18.95
CA GLY A 1046 33.20 -23.24 17.97
C GLY A 1046 34.12 -22.13 18.48
N THR A 1047 34.42 -22.06 19.79
CA THR A 1047 35.12 -20.89 20.37
C THR A 1047 36.64 -21.00 20.37
N VAL A 1048 37.20 -22.21 20.41
CA VAL A 1048 38.64 -22.45 20.45
C VAL A 1048 39.00 -23.64 19.56
N TYR A 1049 40.19 -23.59 18.97
CA TYR A 1049 40.80 -24.75 18.33
C TYR A 1049 41.66 -25.48 19.36
N THR A 1050 41.39 -26.77 19.56
CA THR A 1050 42.22 -27.66 20.39
C THR A 1050 42.22 -29.04 19.75
N TYR A 1051 43.38 -29.43 19.21
CA TYR A 1051 43.58 -30.77 18.67
C TYR A 1051 43.22 -31.81 19.74
N GLY A 1052 42.51 -32.85 19.33
CA GLY A 1052 41.97 -33.83 20.29
C GLY A 1052 41.35 -35.04 19.63
N ASP A 1053 41.87 -36.20 20.00
CA ASP A 1053 41.54 -37.50 19.41
C ASP A 1053 40.13 -37.99 19.74
N ALA A 1054 39.63 -37.66 20.94
CA ALA A 1054 38.25 -37.94 21.34
C ALA A 1054 37.21 -37.43 20.32
N ASN A 1055 37.49 -36.33 19.60
CA ASN A 1055 36.60 -35.80 18.57
C ASN A 1055 36.39 -36.79 17.42
N PHE A 1056 37.47 -37.45 16.99
CA PHE A 1056 37.42 -38.39 15.88
C PHE A 1056 36.83 -39.74 16.30
N ILE A 1057 37.06 -40.18 17.54
CA ILE A 1057 36.33 -41.33 18.11
C ILE A 1057 34.82 -41.09 18.04
N LEU A 1058 34.35 -39.90 18.45
CA LEU A 1058 32.92 -39.54 18.38
C LEU A 1058 32.41 -39.42 16.94
N ALA A 1059 33.23 -38.92 16.01
CA ALA A 1059 32.88 -38.88 14.58
C ALA A 1059 32.70 -40.30 14.02
N GLY A 1060 33.59 -41.24 14.38
CA GLY A 1060 33.46 -42.65 14.02
C GLY A 1060 32.19 -43.29 14.59
N LEU A 1061 31.84 -42.99 15.85
CA LEU A 1061 30.58 -43.47 16.45
C LEU A 1061 29.34 -42.89 15.76
N ALA A 1062 29.40 -41.64 15.29
CA ALA A 1062 28.31 -41.05 14.51
C ALA A 1062 28.16 -41.75 13.14
N ILE A 1063 29.27 -42.09 12.50
CA ILE A 1063 29.30 -42.89 11.26
C ILE A 1063 28.68 -44.27 11.49
N GLU A 1064 29.07 -44.99 12.55
CA GLU A 1064 28.47 -46.29 12.87
C GLU A 1064 26.98 -46.17 13.17
N ALA A 1065 26.55 -45.12 13.86
CA ALA A 1065 25.15 -44.89 14.22
C ALA A 1065 24.23 -44.69 13.00
N VAL A 1066 24.66 -43.92 12.00
CA VAL A 1066 23.83 -43.65 10.81
C VAL A 1066 23.90 -44.75 9.75
N THR A 1067 25.01 -45.48 9.69
CA THR A 1067 25.20 -46.55 8.69
C THR A 1067 24.74 -47.91 9.20
N GLY A 1068 24.76 -48.14 10.52
CA GLY A 1068 24.54 -49.44 11.14
C GLY A 1068 25.65 -50.46 10.86
N LYS A 1069 26.81 -50.04 10.33
CA LYS A 1069 27.94 -50.88 9.96
C LYS A 1069 29.16 -50.63 10.87
N PRO A 1070 30.05 -51.62 11.05
CA PRO A 1070 31.33 -51.41 11.72
C PRO A 1070 32.16 -50.33 11.03
N TYR A 1071 32.83 -49.49 11.83
CA TYR A 1071 33.64 -48.36 11.34
C TYR A 1071 34.64 -48.76 10.23
N ALA A 1072 35.38 -49.86 10.42
CA ALA A 1072 36.36 -50.35 9.45
C ALA A 1072 35.74 -50.66 8.06
N ASP A 1073 34.53 -51.26 8.05
CA ASP A 1073 33.82 -51.59 6.82
C ASP A 1073 33.38 -50.33 6.08
N VAL A 1074 32.91 -49.32 6.83
CA VAL A 1074 32.53 -48.02 6.23
C VAL A 1074 33.74 -47.32 5.63
N MET A 1075 34.91 -47.35 6.30
CA MET A 1075 36.12 -46.73 5.74
C MET A 1075 36.56 -47.42 4.45
N ALA A 1076 36.45 -48.75 4.38
CA ALA A 1076 36.75 -49.51 3.17
C ALA A 1076 35.82 -49.10 2.02
N GLU A 1077 34.50 -49.12 2.24
CA GLU A 1077 33.48 -48.82 1.24
C GLU A 1077 33.47 -47.36 0.78
N GLU A 1078 33.58 -46.41 1.72
CA GLU A 1078 33.43 -44.98 1.40
C GLU A 1078 34.73 -44.33 0.93
N VAL A 1079 35.91 -44.83 1.35
CA VAL A 1079 37.18 -44.13 1.13
C VAL A 1079 38.24 -45.00 0.47
N LEU A 1080 38.60 -46.14 1.07
CA LEU A 1080 39.76 -46.92 0.59
C LEU A 1080 39.52 -47.49 -0.82
N GLU A 1081 38.37 -48.12 -1.06
CA GLU A 1081 38.03 -48.68 -2.37
C GLU A 1081 37.86 -47.59 -3.44
N PRO A 1082 37.09 -46.50 -3.23
CA PRO A 1082 36.94 -45.45 -4.24
C PRO A 1082 38.23 -44.66 -4.52
N ALA A 1083 39.12 -44.54 -3.53
CA ALA A 1083 40.43 -43.93 -3.72
C ALA A 1083 41.40 -44.81 -4.53
N GLY A 1084 41.21 -46.13 -4.51
CA GLY A 1084 42.12 -47.11 -5.11
C GLY A 1084 43.23 -47.54 -4.15
N MET A 1085 42.97 -47.55 -2.85
CA MET A 1085 43.90 -47.91 -1.78
C MET A 1085 43.85 -49.41 -1.47
N VAL A 1086 44.28 -50.24 -2.43
CA VAL A 1086 44.11 -51.71 -2.39
C VAL A 1086 45.03 -52.42 -1.38
N ASP A 1087 46.05 -51.73 -0.89
CA ASP A 1087 47.00 -52.21 0.11
C ASP A 1087 46.74 -51.63 1.52
N SER A 1088 45.57 -51.02 1.72
CA SER A 1088 45.20 -50.35 2.95
C SER A 1088 44.02 -51.02 3.65
N GLY A 1089 43.97 -50.93 4.98
CA GLY A 1089 42.87 -51.45 5.78
C GLY A 1089 43.07 -51.27 7.27
N PHE A 1090 42.03 -51.62 8.03
CA PHE A 1090 42.03 -51.64 9.49
C PHE A 1090 42.14 -53.10 9.95
N PHE A 1091 43.38 -53.58 10.11
CA PHE A 1091 43.64 -54.96 10.53
C PHE A 1091 43.79 -55.04 12.05
N GLU A 1092 43.31 -56.12 12.67
CA GLU A 1092 43.59 -56.40 14.08
C GLU A 1092 45.01 -56.99 14.23
N LEU A 1093 45.75 -56.53 15.24
CA LEU A 1093 47.15 -56.93 15.43
C LEU A 1093 47.33 -58.41 15.83
N ASP A 1094 46.29 -59.06 16.34
CA ASP A 1094 46.33 -60.50 16.66
C ASP A 1094 45.84 -61.40 15.51
N GLU A 1095 45.62 -60.84 14.31
CA GLU A 1095 45.26 -61.57 13.08
C GLU A 1095 46.41 -61.69 12.07
N ASP A 1096 47.64 -61.36 12.46
CA ASP A 1096 48.86 -61.37 11.63
C ASP A 1096 48.73 -60.62 10.28
N PRO A 1097 48.60 -59.27 10.31
CA PRO A 1097 48.40 -58.49 9.10
C PRO A 1097 49.56 -58.64 8.09
N PRO A 1098 49.28 -58.99 6.82
CA PRO A 1098 50.33 -59.30 5.87
C PRO A 1098 51.18 -58.07 5.54
N ARG A 1099 52.51 -58.27 5.48
CA ARG A 1099 53.51 -57.23 5.15
C ARG A 1099 53.55 -56.03 6.10
N LEU A 1100 52.94 -56.12 7.28
CA LEU A 1100 53.00 -55.06 8.28
C LEU A 1100 54.40 -54.95 8.89
N ALA A 1101 54.96 -53.73 8.87
CA ALA A 1101 56.18 -53.42 9.60
C ALA A 1101 55.91 -53.39 11.12
N THR A 1102 56.74 -54.09 11.88
CA THR A 1102 56.68 -54.04 13.35
C THR A 1102 57.11 -52.66 13.84
N GLY A 1103 56.25 -51.97 14.59
CA GLY A 1103 56.60 -50.71 15.24
C GLY A 1103 57.56 -50.92 16.42
N TYR A 1104 58.55 -50.04 16.55
CA TYR A 1104 59.59 -50.13 17.58
C TYR A 1104 59.72 -48.82 18.37
N LEU A 1105 59.65 -48.90 19.70
CA LEU A 1105 59.83 -47.77 20.59
C LEU A 1105 61.29 -47.31 20.56
N THR A 1106 61.55 -46.00 20.46
CA THR A 1106 62.89 -45.49 20.72
C THR A 1106 63.07 -45.31 22.22
N THR A 1107 64.10 -45.95 22.79
CA THR A 1107 64.42 -45.87 24.22
C THR A 1107 65.86 -45.42 24.38
N ASP A 1108 66.18 -44.77 25.50
CA ASP A 1108 67.57 -44.49 25.91
C ASP A 1108 68.34 -45.77 26.35
N GLU A 1109 67.78 -46.96 26.11
CA GLU A 1109 68.43 -48.25 26.37
C GLU A 1109 69.55 -48.50 25.33
N PRO A 1110 70.57 -49.33 25.63
CA PRO A 1110 71.65 -49.60 24.68
C PRO A 1110 71.13 -50.09 23.31
N PRO A 1111 71.85 -49.79 22.22
CA PRO A 1111 71.38 -49.91 20.82
C PRO A 1111 70.98 -51.33 20.37
N ASP A 1112 71.20 -52.35 21.20
CA ASP A 1112 70.85 -53.74 20.99
C ASP A 1112 69.48 -54.14 21.56
N ARG A 1113 68.89 -53.38 22.49
CA ARG A 1113 67.61 -53.71 23.16
C ARG A 1113 66.42 -52.93 22.60
N TRP A 1114 65.75 -53.50 21.60
CA TRP A 1114 64.57 -52.90 20.97
C TRP A 1114 63.28 -53.53 21.49
N ARG A 1115 62.25 -52.70 21.70
CA ARG A 1115 60.92 -53.13 22.17
C ARG A 1115 59.89 -52.86 21.10
N SER A 1116 59.02 -53.84 20.85
CA SER A 1116 57.86 -53.65 19.97
C SER A 1116 56.80 -52.81 20.66
N ASN A 1117 56.04 -52.04 19.89
CA ASN A 1117 54.98 -51.17 20.37
C ASN A 1117 53.63 -51.85 20.62
N ILE A 1118 53.52 -53.19 20.56
CA ILE A 1118 52.24 -53.92 20.66
C ILE A 1118 51.37 -53.60 21.89
N TYR A 1119 51.94 -53.07 22.98
CA TYR A 1119 51.20 -52.63 24.17
C TYR A 1119 51.05 -51.11 24.28
N GLY A 1120 51.60 -50.34 23.35
CA GLY A 1120 51.46 -48.89 23.25
C GLY A 1120 50.46 -48.44 22.18
N VAL A 1121 49.89 -49.39 21.41
CA VAL A 1121 48.87 -49.13 20.39
C VAL A 1121 47.68 -50.07 20.60
N THR A 1122 46.49 -49.67 20.17
CA THR A 1122 45.26 -50.46 20.29
C THR A 1122 45.33 -51.73 19.45
N ARG A 1123 44.60 -52.77 19.86
CA ARG A 1123 44.51 -54.03 19.09
C ARG A 1123 43.93 -53.82 17.69
N ALA A 1124 42.87 -53.03 17.57
CA ALA A 1124 42.25 -52.66 16.31
C ALA A 1124 42.43 -51.16 16.06
N GLY A 1125 42.47 -50.76 14.79
CA GLY A 1125 42.58 -49.35 14.43
C GLY A 1125 41.31 -48.55 14.75
N MET A 1126 41.49 -47.34 15.28
CA MET A 1126 40.41 -46.46 15.74
C MET A 1126 40.21 -45.25 14.79
N PRO A 1127 39.08 -44.53 14.90
CA PRO A 1127 38.77 -43.37 14.04
C PRO A 1127 39.76 -42.20 14.10
N ASP A 1128 40.48 -42.07 15.22
CA ASP A 1128 41.53 -41.08 15.46
C ASP A 1128 42.90 -41.55 14.95
N GLY A 1129 43.17 -42.86 14.96
CA GLY A 1129 44.42 -43.47 14.48
C GLY A 1129 44.31 -44.99 14.34
N GLY A 1130 44.76 -45.54 13.22
CA GLY A 1130 44.85 -46.99 13.06
C GLY A 1130 44.74 -47.57 11.66
N VAL A 1131 44.67 -46.76 10.61
CA VAL A 1131 44.79 -47.30 9.25
C VAL A 1131 46.20 -47.84 9.04
N ILE A 1132 46.29 -49.05 8.50
CA ILE A 1132 47.52 -49.67 8.03
C ILE A 1132 47.52 -49.53 6.51
N THR A 1133 48.57 -48.95 5.95
CA THR A 1133 48.60 -48.52 4.54
C THR A 1133 50.00 -48.65 3.93
N SER A 1134 50.08 -48.43 2.61
CA SER A 1134 51.33 -48.32 1.86
C SER A 1134 51.58 -46.86 1.45
N PRO A 1135 52.83 -46.48 1.15
CA PRO A 1135 53.14 -45.14 0.67
C PRO A 1135 52.37 -44.75 -0.61
N ILE A 1136 52.17 -45.72 -1.52
CA ILE A 1136 51.45 -45.49 -2.80
C ILE A 1136 49.96 -45.24 -2.55
N ASP A 1137 49.34 -46.00 -1.67
CA ASP A 1137 47.92 -45.82 -1.35
C ASP A 1137 47.63 -44.44 -0.74
N LEU A 1138 48.51 -43.93 0.12
CA LEU A 1138 48.36 -42.56 0.63
C LEU A 1138 48.51 -41.50 -0.47
N ALA A 1139 49.33 -41.74 -1.49
CA ALA A 1139 49.37 -40.85 -2.65
C ALA A 1139 48.05 -40.93 -3.46
N HIS A 1140 47.46 -42.12 -3.61
CA HIS A 1140 46.15 -42.28 -4.23
C HIS A 1140 45.03 -41.58 -3.46
N LEU A 1141 45.09 -41.56 -2.11
CA LEU A 1141 44.15 -40.82 -1.28
C LEU A 1141 44.14 -39.32 -1.64
N ILE A 1142 45.33 -38.70 -1.72
CA ILE A 1142 45.46 -37.29 -2.11
C ILE A 1142 44.94 -37.05 -3.52
N ASP A 1143 45.33 -37.88 -4.49
CA ASP A 1143 44.87 -37.75 -5.88
C ASP A 1143 43.34 -37.91 -5.98
N ALA A 1144 42.74 -38.80 -5.19
CA ALA A 1144 41.29 -39.01 -5.17
C ALA A 1144 40.53 -37.84 -4.51
N LEU A 1145 41.10 -37.26 -3.44
CA LEU A 1145 40.54 -36.09 -2.76
C LEU A 1145 40.60 -34.84 -3.65
N LEU A 1146 41.75 -34.58 -4.26
CA LEU A 1146 41.95 -33.40 -5.12
C LEU A 1146 41.27 -33.55 -6.48
N GLY A 1147 41.20 -34.76 -7.02
CA GLY A 1147 40.56 -35.07 -8.30
C GLY A 1147 39.03 -35.18 -8.25
N GLY A 1148 38.40 -34.92 -7.11
CA GLY A 1148 36.93 -34.97 -6.97
C GLY A 1148 36.31 -36.36 -7.08
N ARG A 1149 37.10 -37.43 -6.88
CA ARG A 1149 36.58 -38.82 -6.88
C ARG A 1149 35.90 -39.18 -5.56
N LEU A 1150 36.29 -38.54 -4.47
CA LEU A 1150 35.82 -38.86 -3.13
C LEU A 1150 34.70 -37.96 -2.63
N LEU A 1151 34.79 -36.65 -2.92
CA LEU A 1151 33.85 -35.64 -2.48
C LEU A 1151 33.50 -34.74 -3.65
N GLY A 1152 32.23 -34.34 -3.70
CA GLY A 1152 31.75 -33.24 -4.49
C GLY A 1152 32.45 -31.92 -4.14
N PRO A 1153 32.42 -30.96 -5.07
CA PRO A 1153 33.32 -29.82 -5.07
C PRO A 1153 33.19 -28.89 -3.86
N GLU A 1154 31.98 -28.68 -3.35
CA GLU A 1154 31.74 -27.83 -2.17
C GLU A 1154 32.38 -28.40 -0.90
N LEU A 1155 32.11 -29.69 -0.60
CA LEU A 1155 32.69 -30.35 0.58
C LEU A 1155 34.18 -30.64 0.41
N ALA A 1156 34.62 -30.92 -0.81
CA ALA A 1156 36.04 -31.03 -1.11
C ALA A 1156 36.78 -29.71 -0.84
N LEU A 1157 36.16 -28.56 -1.14
CA LEU A 1157 36.72 -27.25 -0.81
C LEU A 1157 36.69 -26.99 0.71
N ALA A 1158 35.57 -27.27 1.37
CA ALA A 1158 35.45 -27.10 2.82
C ALA A 1158 36.49 -27.95 3.59
N MET A 1159 36.71 -29.20 3.16
CA MET A 1159 37.72 -30.08 3.75
C MET A 1159 39.14 -29.50 3.69
N ARG A 1160 39.45 -28.74 2.62
CA ARG A 1160 40.78 -28.21 2.33
C ARG A 1160 40.96 -26.73 2.64
N THR A 1161 40.01 -26.13 3.36
CA THR A 1161 40.08 -24.73 3.80
C THR A 1161 39.92 -24.66 5.31
N PRO A 1162 40.47 -23.64 5.98
CA PRO A 1162 40.34 -23.52 7.43
C PRO A 1162 38.89 -23.48 7.89
N GLN A 1163 38.54 -24.32 8.88
CA GLN A 1163 37.18 -24.43 9.43
C GLN A 1163 37.09 -23.96 10.89
N GLY A 1164 38.21 -23.59 11.51
CA GLY A 1164 38.27 -23.08 12.88
C GLY A 1164 37.98 -21.58 13.01
N PRO A 1165 37.98 -21.04 14.24
CA PRO A 1165 37.88 -19.60 14.46
C PRO A 1165 39.03 -18.85 13.74
N PRO A 1166 38.82 -17.57 13.33
CA PRO A 1166 39.85 -16.80 12.64
C PRO A 1166 41.18 -16.79 13.39
N SER A 1167 42.26 -17.11 12.68
CA SER A 1167 43.60 -17.23 13.24
C SER A 1167 44.63 -16.70 12.25
N ASP A 1168 45.62 -15.96 12.75
CA ASP A 1168 46.81 -15.55 11.99
C ASP A 1168 47.90 -16.63 12.00
N ALA A 1169 47.64 -17.79 12.62
CA ALA A 1169 48.56 -18.91 12.60
C ALA A 1169 48.74 -19.42 11.16
N ILE A 1170 50.00 -19.70 10.81
CA ILE A 1170 50.37 -20.32 9.53
C ILE A 1170 49.78 -21.73 9.45
N GLU A 1171 49.82 -22.47 10.56
CA GLU A 1171 49.20 -23.78 10.66
C GLU A 1171 47.73 -23.63 11.10
N GLN A 1172 46.83 -24.17 10.28
CA GLN A 1172 45.40 -24.17 10.51
C GLN A 1172 44.83 -25.57 10.21
N TYR A 1173 43.53 -25.75 10.44
CA TYR A 1173 42.90 -27.06 10.31
C TYR A 1173 41.62 -26.98 9.48
N GLY A 1174 41.51 -27.86 8.48
CA GLY A 1174 40.30 -28.12 7.71
C GLY A 1174 39.50 -29.27 8.31
N TYR A 1175 38.66 -29.96 7.53
CA TYR A 1175 38.04 -31.20 8.02
C TYR A 1175 39.01 -32.36 7.92
N GLY A 1176 39.58 -32.76 9.05
CA GLY A 1176 40.54 -33.85 9.14
C GLY A 1176 41.87 -33.62 8.39
N CYS A 1177 42.18 -32.38 8.03
CA CYS A 1177 43.40 -32.00 7.30
C CYS A 1177 44.15 -30.90 8.04
N GLU A 1178 45.45 -31.08 8.23
CA GLU A 1178 46.37 -29.99 8.57
C GLU A 1178 46.64 -29.13 7.34
N LEU A 1179 46.55 -27.82 7.50
CA LEU A 1179 46.68 -26.82 6.44
C LEU A 1179 47.80 -25.83 6.78
N VAL A 1180 48.62 -25.50 5.80
CA VAL A 1180 49.55 -24.37 5.88
C VAL A 1180 48.99 -23.22 5.06
N VAL A 1181 48.68 -22.10 5.71
CA VAL A 1181 48.13 -20.89 5.11
C VAL A 1181 49.21 -19.81 5.04
N GLN A 1182 49.53 -19.34 3.84
CA GLN A 1182 50.47 -18.24 3.58
C GLN A 1182 49.81 -17.21 2.67
N ASP A 1183 49.94 -15.93 2.99
CA ASP A 1183 49.30 -14.82 2.25
C ASP A 1183 47.79 -15.02 2.01
N GLY A 1184 47.10 -15.61 2.99
CA GLY A 1184 45.66 -15.90 2.94
C GLY A 1184 45.29 -17.08 2.03
N ARG A 1185 46.25 -17.90 1.58
CA ARG A 1185 46.02 -19.07 0.73
C ARG A 1185 46.60 -20.34 1.34
N VAL A 1186 45.90 -21.45 1.16
CA VAL A 1186 46.42 -22.77 1.50
C VAL A 1186 47.54 -23.13 0.51
N THR A 1187 48.72 -23.47 1.03
CA THR A 1187 49.92 -23.83 0.27
C THR A 1187 50.30 -25.31 0.44
N ILE A 1188 50.01 -25.88 1.62
CA ILE A 1188 50.20 -27.30 1.92
C ILE A 1188 48.92 -27.83 2.56
N LEU A 1189 48.48 -29.01 2.12
CA LEU A 1189 47.49 -29.81 2.83
C LEU A 1189 48.07 -31.19 3.13
N GLY A 1190 47.65 -31.81 4.23
CA GLY A 1190 48.10 -33.15 4.58
C GLY A 1190 47.78 -33.49 6.03
N HIS A 1191 48.55 -34.41 6.59
CA HIS A 1191 48.49 -34.74 8.02
C HIS A 1191 49.77 -35.44 8.46
N GLY A 1192 50.29 -35.09 9.64
CA GLY A 1192 51.30 -35.86 10.35
C GLY A 1192 50.71 -37.05 11.12
N GLY A 1193 51.49 -38.10 11.37
CA GLY A 1193 51.04 -39.21 12.21
C GLY A 1193 52.15 -39.63 13.16
N SER A 1194 51.84 -39.77 14.45
CA SER A 1194 52.77 -40.35 15.41
C SER A 1194 52.01 -41.16 16.45
N ASP A 1195 52.52 -42.36 16.72
CA ASP A 1195 52.12 -43.24 17.82
C ASP A 1195 53.41 -43.78 18.47
N PRO A 1196 53.35 -44.38 19.67
CA PRO A 1196 54.49 -45.10 20.22
C PRO A 1196 55.07 -46.09 19.20
N GLY A 1197 56.31 -45.84 18.77
CA GLY A 1197 57.06 -46.67 17.82
C GLY A 1197 56.67 -46.54 16.34
N VAL A 1198 55.93 -45.51 15.95
CA VAL A 1198 55.52 -45.21 14.56
C VAL A 1198 55.57 -43.71 14.31
N SER A 1199 56.09 -43.30 13.15
CA SER A 1199 56.00 -41.91 12.68
C SER A 1199 55.73 -41.86 11.19
N ALA A 1200 54.85 -40.96 10.76
CA ALA A 1200 54.40 -40.84 9.39
C ALA A 1200 54.16 -39.37 9.03
N MET A 1201 54.31 -39.05 7.75
CA MET A 1201 54.07 -37.72 7.22
C MET A 1201 53.49 -37.82 5.82
N LEU A 1202 52.33 -37.21 5.61
CA LEU A 1202 51.67 -37.06 4.31
C LEU A 1202 51.47 -35.57 4.04
N THR A 1203 52.09 -35.07 2.97
CA THR A 1203 52.05 -33.64 2.65
C THR A 1203 51.87 -33.46 1.16
N HIS A 1204 50.94 -32.62 0.77
CA HIS A 1204 50.74 -32.22 -0.62
C HIS A 1204 50.96 -30.72 -0.74
N HIS A 1205 52.02 -30.36 -1.47
CA HIS A 1205 52.33 -28.99 -1.79
C HIS A 1205 51.56 -28.60 -3.05
N LEU A 1206 50.63 -27.66 -2.89
CA LEU A 1206 49.82 -27.13 -3.99
C LEU A 1206 50.73 -26.39 -5.00
N ASP A 1207 51.77 -25.74 -4.49
CA ASP A 1207 52.85 -25.17 -5.28
C ASP A 1207 53.68 -26.28 -5.94
N GLY A 1208 53.30 -26.62 -7.17
CA GLY A 1208 53.97 -27.63 -7.99
C GLY A 1208 53.40 -29.05 -7.85
N ALA A 1209 52.18 -29.19 -7.30
CA ALA A 1209 51.37 -30.41 -7.31
C ALA A 1209 52.17 -31.67 -6.93
N THR A 1210 52.87 -31.62 -5.79
CA THR A 1210 53.79 -32.66 -5.35
C THR A 1210 53.36 -33.20 -3.99
N THR A 1211 53.16 -34.52 -3.92
CA THR A 1211 52.88 -35.24 -2.67
C THR A 1211 54.16 -35.89 -2.16
N ILE A 1212 54.50 -35.67 -0.89
CA ILE A 1212 55.58 -36.35 -0.18
C ILE A 1212 54.95 -37.25 0.88
N VAL A 1213 55.29 -38.54 0.84
CA VAL A 1213 54.85 -39.55 1.81
C VAL A 1213 56.07 -40.16 2.46
N VAL A 1214 56.17 -40.10 3.78
CA VAL A 1214 57.27 -40.74 4.54
C VAL A 1214 56.68 -41.54 5.68
N LEU A 1215 56.92 -42.85 5.69
CA LEU A 1215 56.36 -43.79 6.68
C LEU A 1215 57.50 -44.52 7.40
N CYS A 1216 57.53 -44.47 8.72
CA CYS A 1216 58.56 -45.10 9.55
C CYS A 1216 57.96 -46.03 10.61
N ASN A 1217 58.59 -47.18 10.85
CA ASN A 1217 58.24 -48.09 11.95
C ASN A 1217 59.07 -47.83 13.22
N GLN A 1218 59.26 -46.54 13.51
CA GLN A 1218 59.85 -45.98 14.72
C GLN A 1218 59.23 -44.59 14.96
N ASP A 1219 59.14 -44.16 16.22
CA ASP A 1219 58.48 -42.91 16.65
C ASP A 1219 59.17 -41.61 16.19
N ARG A 1220 60.31 -41.69 15.49
CA ARG A 1220 61.03 -40.54 14.94
C ARG A 1220 61.53 -40.79 13.51
N GLY A 1221 61.75 -39.71 12.77
CA GLY A 1221 62.44 -39.72 11.47
C GLY A 1221 61.57 -39.28 10.28
N ALA A 1222 60.25 -39.52 10.31
CA ALA A 1222 59.38 -39.17 9.18
C ALA A 1222 59.33 -37.65 8.91
N SER A 1223 59.19 -36.83 9.96
CA SER A 1223 59.19 -35.36 9.85
C SER A 1223 60.52 -34.82 9.31
N ALA A 1224 61.66 -35.24 9.89
CA ALA A 1224 62.98 -34.78 9.45
C ALA A 1224 63.29 -35.14 7.99
N ALA A 1225 62.93 -36.36 7.57
CA ALA A 1225 63.05 -36.78 6.17
C ALA A 1225 62.13 -35.97 5.25
N THR A 1226 60.88 -35.72 5.64
CA THR A 1226 59.94 -34.90 4.84
C THR A 1226 60.46 -33.49 4.64
N LYS A 1227 60.94 -32.82 5.70
CA LYS A 1227 61.52 -31.46 5.60
C LYS A 1227 62.74 -31.44 4.67
N HIS A 1228 63.61 -32.44 4.75
CA HIS A 1228 64.78 -32.54 3.87
C HIS A 1228 64.38 -32.77 2.41
N ILE A 1229 63.40 -33.64 2.15
CA ILE A 1229 62.86 -33.91 0.80
C ILE A 1229 62.21 -32.64 0.22
N ALA A 1230 61.38 -31.95 1.01
CA ALA A 1230 60.75 -30.69 0.60
C ALA A 1230 61.81 -29.63 0.24
N ALA A 1231 62.83 -29.45 1.09
CA ALA A 1231 63.94 -28.53 0.83
C ALA A 1231 64.72 -28.89 -0.44
N ALA A 1232 64.98 -30.18 -0.69
CA ALA A 1232 65.65 -30.67 -1.90
C ALA A 1232 64.82 -30.43 -3.18
N LEU A 1233 63.49 -30.32 -3.05
CA LEU A 1233 62.56 -29.98 -4.13
C LEU A 1233 62.36 -28.48 -4.31
N GLY A 1234 62.99 -27.64 -3.47
CA GLY A 1234 62.74 -26.20 -3.43
C GLY A 1234 61.35 -25.83 -2.91
N LEU A 1235 60.69 -26.75 -2.20
CA LEU A 1235 59.40 -26.54 -1.55
C LEU A 1235 59.65 -25.97 -0.15
N HIS A 1236 58.93 -24.90 0.18
CA HIS A 1236 58.98 -24.30 1.51
C HIS A 1236 57.94 -24.98 2.40
N ASP A 1237 58.37 -25.74 3.41
CA ASP A 1237 57.52 -26.25 4.48
C ASP A 1237 57.84 -25.48 5.77
N PRO A 1238 56.95 -24.59 6.25
CA PRO A 1238 57.18 -23.79 7.46
C PRO A 1238 57.04 -24.57 8.77
N ARG A 1239 56.56 -25.83 8.72
CA ARG A 1239 56.30 -26.69 9.88
C ARG A 1239 57.57 -27.29 10.48
#